data_AF-A0A6C0ACE6-F1
#
_entry.id   AF-A0A6C0ACE6-F1
#
_cell.length_a   1.000
_cell.length_b   1.000
_cell.length_c   1.000
_cell.angle_alpha   90.00
_cell.angle_beta   90.00
_cell.angle_gamma   90.00
#
_symmetry.space_group_name_H-M   'P 1'
#
loop_
_entity.id
_entity.type
_entity.pdbx_description
1 polymer ?
#
loop_
_entity_poly.entity_id
_entity_poly.type
_entity_poly.pdbx_seq_one_letter_code
_entity_poly.pdbx_strand_id
1 'polypeptide(L)'
;MFEELHTLSTELIDLLINYDTFDKIRGKFKQLNSLTNLKLRPDEKVIKKVSRFLNIECGKELDFTFGDVLKEISTKHIHNAETSRCDYHQESLISHLVVAFMNSMIVVPTSIYSLRRVQFYLLSLFHDIGKFSCQTTYPGEILGFPFHGEHGSGTMLGLWSDSLLEFFKNYDEYTMFCRAIGSHMCGYHCVNYSHPDEIYKLDMISTEKSLVKEYLYWLSYTDKVSGFSKHPFEIESYLKFRPEFQEIISKKKNLNDITKINKLNKGLLILVFTDEDDKFSNFINYFKDCDNVKILIDHSPETFRYEVQGETFIIVKANYYFMESYCLEDFNEYFRVFIDVIKPFYDLKSSLFWLPKCINKITATSASTKKKLIKIITDSSFPHFRIQTSIVTDVIIFNLINNLLKLDNIKSNPVEKKTLKEMVINCINSNSLDNFFRGENFIIKTPRLFSDLDNVTSRYIKYQEGRNQNFLPYARQCRGIIFNIVDNKPIFMKSLLERGMEIVMPEHRKNQVTTNENSKARNLDEDQKNIIRKCAEQAEEDIFVSFKLDGSLTGVILYPIDSYQHQVVEEALNKKQDKYHFKFALDLIQYAKSQNLNFIPLICTQGTLIMPINMLDYFVTAYALSHGYNDIRSQASISDPAQVFNEKYRKKFILQLDDLYKACPEHLRKEAMCISFEAVCENSTTAWHNTCFTKDLEFNIEAKYNGYHPELGINTSKSCFEILGITFNVGEESGSYRAHFQIPDIVKKSGFEEPGFSRLKSTKDLNCMLGSLSELLEDKITERDFFDKYPSLEMNKHSIIHYEGFVVYNKKLNSKEIGLFVKDFDFDVNYSKAKSTEYYKGHGFDKKTVKDLLKLGKTAEKVMPLVKEFKEFNRTLEPKLQEICLEIREWIQELFEIDPNENKLLDQYKVKEKMYISILNKIENKEYKTIFRMFLKISKEFNDVIDESFNKRFIFTKKYIDKKNRIQALLEFINKIKFFEDDYQILINKKVSECDSTIIDLFEMVHSGL
;
A
#
# COMPACT_ATOMS: atom_id res chain seq x y z
N MET A 1 -27.51 13.73 39.32
CA MET A 1 -26.24 14.22 38.75
C MET A 1 -25.36 13.11 38.17
N PHE A 2 -24.48 12.41 38.89
CA PHE A 2 -23.52 11.48 38.22
C PHE A 2 -24.18 10.25 37.56
N GLU A 3 -25.18 9.65 38.20
CA GLU A 3 -25.99 8.56 37.61
C GLU A 3 -26.75 9.05 36.37
N GLU A 4 -27.39 10.21 36.48
CA GLU A 4 -28.08 10.92 35.39
C GLU A 4 -27.13 11.28 34.23
N LEU A 5 -25.91 11.74 34.53
CA LEU A 5 -24.86 12.03 33.56
C LEU A 5 -24.39 10.75 32.85
N HIS A 6 -24.29 9.64 33.58
CA HIS A 6 -24.01 8.33 33.01
C HIS A 6 -25.14 7.89 32.07
N THR A 7 -26.39 7.87 32.51
CA THR A 7 -27.56 7.52 31.68
C THR A 7 -27.63 8.37 30.42
N LEU A 8 -27.53 9.70 30.54
CA LEU A 8 -27.56 10.62 29.39
C LEU A 8 -26.35 10.43 28.45
N SER A 9 -25.20 9.97 28.95
CA SER A 9 -24.03 9.65 28.14
C SER A 9 -24.25 8.37 27.35
N THR A 10 -24.71 7.29 28.00
CA THR A 10 -25.03 6.00 27.37
C THR A 10 -26.13 6.16 26.32
N GLU A 11 -27.23 6.85 26.64
CA GLU A 11 -28.29 7.18 25.67
C GLU A 11 -27.78 8.00 24.47
N LEU A 12 -26.81 8.91 24.67
CA LEU A 12 -26.21 9.64 23.55
C LEU A 12 -25.35 8.72 22.67
N ILE A 13 -24.59 7.80 23.25
CA ILE A 13 -23.82 6.81 22.50
C ILE A 13 -24.75 5.92 21.66
N ASP A 14 -25.84 5.41 22.23
CA ASP A 14 -26.82 4.61 21.49
C ASP A 14 -27.46 5.38 20.32
N LEU A 15 -27.83 6.65 20.52
CA LEU A 15 -28.37 7.48 19.43
C LEU A 15 -27.31 7.83 18.36
N LEU A 16 -26.04 7.97 18.74
CA LEU A 16 -24.94 8.18 17.80
C LEU A 16 -24.62 6.92 17.00
N ILE A 17 -24.72 5.73 17.59
CA ILE A 17 -24.51 4.46 16.90
C ILE A 17 -25.68 4.18 15.95
N ASN A 18 -26.92 4.20 16.43
CA ASN A 18 -28.09 3.85 15.61
C ASN A 18 -28.50 4.93 14.57
N TYR A 19 -27.80 6.07 14.54
CA TYR A 19 -28.12 7.28 13.77
C TYR A 19 -29.62 7.64 13.74
N ASP A 20 -30.19 7.82 14.93
CA ASP A 20 -31.56 8.32 15.07
C ASP A 20 -31.65 9.81 14.64
N THR A 21 -32.86 10.38 14.61
CA THR A 21 -33.09 11.74 14.13
C THR A 21 -32.20 12.77 14.85
N PHE A 22 -31.61 13.68 14.07
CA PHE A 22 -30.66 14.67 14.61
C PHE A 22 -31.25 15.51 15.75
N ASP A 23 -32.56 15.79 15.76
CA ASP A 23 -33.20 16.51 16.86
C ASP A 23 -33.28 15.72 18.18
N LYS A 24 -33.34 14.37 18.15
CA LYS A 24 -33.20 13.55 19.38
C LYS A 24 -31.78 13.63 19.93
N ILE A 25 -30.78 13.44 19.07
CA ILE A 25 -29.35 13.57 19.43
C ILE A 25 -29.09 14.96 20.02
N ARG A 26 -29.53 16.02 19.33
CA ARG A 26 -29.46 17.42 19.77
C ARG A 26 -30.23 17.66 21.08
N GLY A 27 -31.33 16.94 21.31
CA GLY A 27 -32.06 16.89 22.58
C GLY A 27 -31.20 16.37 23.73
N LYS A 28 -30.48 15.26 23.55
CA LYS A 28 -29.53 14.74 24.55
C LYS A 28 -28.35 15.68 24.78
N PHE A 29 -27.75 16.26 23.72
CA PHE A 29 -26.76 17.32 23.88
C PHE A 29 -27.29 18.51 24.70
N LYS A 30 -28.57 18.89 24.56
CA LYS A 30 -29.19 19.95 25.38
C LYS A 30 -29.37 19.54 26.85
N GLN A 31 -29.72 18.28 27.13
CA GLN A 31 -29.81 17.75 28.49
C GLN A 31 -28.41 17.71 29.16
N LEU A 32 -27.41 17.14 28.48
CA LEU A 32 -26.02 17.11 28.95
C LEU A 32 -25.45 18.51 29.16
N ASN A 33 -25.66 19.47 28.23
CA ASN A 33 -25.28 20.88 28.41
C ASN A 33 -25.83 21.47 29.71
N SER A 34 -27.09 21.18 30.05
CA SER A 34 -27.73 21.70 31.27
C SER A 34 -27.18 21.09 32.55
N LEU A 35 -26.67 19.86 32.49
CA LEU A 35 -26.10 19.12 33.62
C LEU A 35 -24.60 19.44 33.83
N THR A 36 -23.90 19.82 32.76
CA THR A 36 -22.45 20.08 32.71
C THR A 36 -22.09 21.57 32.58
N ASN A 37 -23.09 22.46 32.50
CA ASN A 37 -22.97 23.89 32.18
C ASN A 37 -22.33 24.22 30.82
N LEU A 38 -22.18 23.22 29.94
CA LEU A 38 -21.64 23.41 28.58
C LEU A 38 -22.62 24.17 27.68
N LYS A 39 -22.07 24.88 26.68
CA LYS A 39 -22.83 25.73 25.73
C LYS A 39 -22.72 25.24 24.29
N LEU A 40 -22.64 23.92 24.09
CA LEU A 40 -22.48 23.32 22.77
C LEU A 40 -23.77 23.40 21.94
N ARG A 41 -23.63 23.64 20.64
CA ARG A 41 -24.66 23.34 19.62
C ARG A 41 -24.00 22.42 18.58
N PRO A 42 -24.37 21.13 18.51
CA PRO A 42 -23.76 20.20 17.56
C PRO A 42 -24.10 20.57 16.12
N ASP A 43 -23.21 20.22 15.18
CA ASP A 43 -23.42 20.35 13.73
C ASP A 43 -23.84 18.98 13.14
N GLU A 44 -24.93 18.95 12.36
CA GLU A 44 -25.50 17.71 11.82
C GLU A 44 -24.50 16.92 10.94
N LYS A 45 -23.67 17.62 10.15
CA LYS A 45 -22.71 16.97 9.24
C LYS A 45 -21.53 16.39 10.01
N VAL A 46 -21.14 17.02 11.13
CA VAL A 46 -20.18 16.44 12.08
C VAL A 46 -20.76 15.20 12.75
N ILE A 47 -22.00 15.28 13.28
CA ILE A 47 -22.64 14.15 13.96
C ILE A 47 -22.84 12.95 13.01
N LYS A 48 -23.24 13.19 11.75
CA LYS A 48 -23.29 12.15 10.69
C LYS A 48 -21.93 11.46 10.49
N LYS A 49 -20.82 12.20 10.51
CA LYS A 49 -19.47 11.62 10.38
C LYS A 49 -19.03 10.84 11.62
N VAL A 50 -19.30 11.35 12.83
CA VAL A 50 -19.00 10.61 14.07
C VAL A 50 -19.78 9.30 14.11
N SER A 51 -21.08 9.36 13.79
CA SER A 51 -21.94 8.17 13.71
C SER A 51 -21.42 7.15 12.69
N ARG A 52 -21.05 7.60 11.47
CA ARG A 52 -20.49 6.71 10.45
C ARG A 52 -19.17 6.06 10.91
N PHE A 53 -18.31 6.78 11.64
CA PHE A 53 -17.11 6.21 12.24
C PHE A 53 -17.44 5.13 13.28
N LEU A 54 -18.42 5.38 14.16
CA LEU A 54 -18.82 4.41 15.17
C LEU A 54 -19.41 3.12 14.59
N ASN A 55 -19.91 3.15 13.34
CA ASN A 55 -20.41 1.98 12.61
C ASN A 55 -19.39 1.38 11.62
N ILE A 56 -18.09 1.72 11.72
CA ILE A 56 -17.05 1.00 10.98
C ILE A 56 -16.81 -0.36 11.65
N GLU A 57 -16.89 -1.42 10.86
CA GLU A 57 -16.50 -2.79 11.22
C GLU A 57 -14.99 -2.87 11.53
N CYS A 58 -14.66 -3.54 12.63
CA CYS A 58 -13.33 -3.59 13.22
C CYS A 58 -12.61 -4.90 12.93
N GLY A 59 -11.47 -4.83 12.22
CA GLY A 59 -10.74 -6.02 11.76
C GLY A 59 -11.39 -6.68 10.54
N LYS A 60 -11.06 -7.96 10.27
CA LYS A 60 -11.53 -8.70 9.09
C LYS A 60 -12.24 -10.03 9.41
N GLU A 61 -12.36 -10.35 10.70
CA GLU A 61 -12.79 -11.66 11.22
C GLU A 61 -13.68 -11.54 12.48
N LEU A 62 -14.12 -10.32 12.84
CA LEU A 62 -14.86 -10.03 14.07
C LEU A 62 -16.03 -9.09 13.76
N ASP A 63 -17.27 -9.56 13.99
CA ASP A 63 -18.50 -8.81 13.74
C ASP A 63 -18.80 -7.78 14.85
N PHE A 64 -17.95 -6.73 14.96
CA PHE A 64 -18.14 -5.63 15.91
C PHE A 64 -17.65 -4.29 15.38
N THR A 65 -18.12 -3.20 15.98
CA THR A 65 -17.81 -1.82 15.56
C THR A 65 -17.14 -1.00 16.67
N PHE A 66 -16.57 0.16 16.30
CA PHE A 66 -16.08 1.15 17.28
C PHE A 66 -17.17 1.60 18.28
N GLY A 67 -18.44 1.59 17.86
CA GLY A 67 -19.58 1.86 18.71
C GLY A 67 -19.80 0.79 19.78
N ASP A 68 -19.61 -0.49 19.44
CA ASP A 68 -19.82 -1.59 20.39
C ASP A 68 -18.76 -1.59 21.50
N VAL A 69 -17.54 -1.11 21.21
CA VAL A 69 -16.53 -0.87 22.25
C VAL A 69 -16.96 0.23 23.24
N LEU A 70 -17.66 1.28 22.77
CA LEU A 70 -18.24 2.30 23.65
C LEU A 70 -19.46 1.78 24.43
N LYS A 71 -20.25 0.85 23.86
CA LYS A 71 -21.31 0.14 24.60
C LYS A 71 -20.71 -0.72 25.71
N GLU A 72 -19.68 -1.53 25.42
CA GLU A 72 -18.97 -2.35 26.42
C GLU A 72 -18.44 -1.46 27.56
N ILE A 73 -17.81 -0.32 27.23
CA ILE A 73 -17.37 0.70 28.21
C ILE A 73 -18.54 1.29 29.02
N SER A 74 -19.70 1.50 28.41
CA SER A 74 -20.89 2.02 29.10
C SER A 74 -21.48 1.05 30.13
N THR A 75 -21.18 -0.25 30.05
CA THR A 75 -21.72 -1.24 31.00
C THR A 75 -21.12 -1.16 32.40
N LYS A 76 -19.97 -0.49 32.59
CA LYS A 76 -19.19 -0.51 33.85
C LYS A 76 -18.79 0.90 34.30
N HIS A 77 -19.06 1.23 35.55
CA HIS A 77 -18.69 2.51 36.18
C HIS A 77 -17.20 2.56 36.57
N ILE A 78 -16.27 2.42 35.62
CA ILE A 78 -14.86 2.08 35.90
C ILE A 78 -14.04 3.11 36.71
N HIS A 79 -14.52 4.34 36.90
CA HIS A 79 -13.94 5.29 37.88
C HIS A 79 -14.44 5.09 39.33
N ASN A 80 -15.51 4.31 39.52
CA ASN A 80 -16.18 4.01 40.80
C ASN A 80 -16.51 2.51 40.88
N ALA A 81 -15.55 1.68 41.30
CA ALA A 81 -15.83 0.32 41.73
C ALA A 81 -16.57 0.31 43.08
N GLU A 82 -17.25 -0.78 43.41
CA GLU A 82 -18.12 -0.88 44.60
C GLU A 82 -17.40 -0.52 45.92
N THR A 83 -16.11 -0.83 46.02
CA THR A 83 -15.24 -0.55 47.18
C THR A 83 -14.05 0.35 46.85
N SER A 84 -13.98 1.00 45.69
CA SER A 84 -12.80 1.80 45.30
C SER A 84 -13.16 2.91 44.31
N ARG A 85 -12.70 4.14 44.55
CA ARG A 85 -13.01 5.30 43.70
C ARG A 85 -11.75 6.03 43.24
N CYS A 86 -11.82 6.62 42.05
CA CYS A 86 -10.79 7.54 41.58
C CYS A 86 -10.96 8.92 42.25
N ASP A 87 -9.89 9.52 42.77
CA ASP A 87 -9.95 10.88 43.35
C ASP A 87 -10.03 11.98 42.29
N TYR A 88 -9.62 11.67 41.06
CA TYR A 88 -9.62 12.60 39.92
C TYR A 88 -10.97 12.69 39.20
N HIS A 89 -11.81 11.65 39.28
CA HIS A 89 -13.05 11.50 38.52
C HIS A 89 -14.17 10.95 39.42
N GLN A 90 -15.24 11.72 39.65
CA GLN A 90 -16.46 11.22 40.32
C GLN A 90 -17.47 10.65 39.32
N GLU A 91 -17.39 11.07 38.06
CA GLU A 91 -18.19 10.61 36.94
C GLU A 91 -17.73 9.25 36.39
N SER A 92 -18.61 8.53 35.69
CA SER A 92 -18.26 7.26 35.04
C SER A 92 -17.27 7.46 33.88
N LEU A 93 -16.54 6.41 33.49
CA LEU A 93 -15.61 6.46 32.36
C LEU A 93 -16.30 6.92 31.06
N ILE A 94 -17.49 6.37 30.74
CA ILE A 94 -18.25 6.80 29.56
C ILE A 94 -18.74 8.24 29.67
N SER A 95 -19.02 8.74 30.89
CA SER A 95 -19.35 10.15 31.13
C SER A 95 -18.17 11.07 30.83
N HIS A 96 -16.96 10.74 31.32
CA HIS A 96 -15.74 11.52 31.04
C HIS A 96 -15.48 11.59 29.53
N LEU A 97 -15.53 10.45 28.83
CA LEU A 97 -15.34 10.36 27.38
C LEU A 97 -16.37 11.19 26.59
N VAL A 98 -17.65 11.12 26.96
CA VAL A 98 -18.72 11.91 26.31
C VAL A 98 -18.59 13.41 26.60
N VAL A 99 -18.21 13.80 27.81
CA VAL A 99 -18.01 15.21 28.15
C VAL A 99 -16.72 15.77 27.50
N ALA A 100 -15.66 14.98 27.37
CA ALA A 100 -14.46 15.33 26.60
C ALA A 100 -14.77 15.50 25.11
N PHE A 101 -15.56 14.60 24.54
CA PHE A 101 -16.12 14.71 23.19
C PHE A 101 -16.96 16.00 23.02
N MET A 102 -17.85 16.34 23.96
CA MET A 102 -18.60 17.60 23.92
C MET A 102 -17.68 18.83 24.01
N ASN A 103 -16.72 18.84 24.94
CA ASN A 103 -15.78 19.95 25.11
C ASN A 103 -14.89 20.14 23.87
N SER A 104 -14.52 19.07 23.18
CA SER A 104 -13.75 19.16 21.94
C SER A 104 -14.48 19.93 20.84
N MET A 105 -15.80 19.79 20.72
CA MET A 105 -16.60 20.57 19.77
C MET A 105 -16.70 22.06 20.10
N ILE A 106 -16.43 22.44 21.36
CA ILE A 106 -16.39 23.85 21.81
C ILE A 106 -15.00 24.44 21.62
N VAL A 107 -13.95 23.71 22.01
CA VAL A 107 -12.58 24.24 22.12
C VAL A 107 -11.82 24.20 20.80
N VAL A 108 -12.03 23.19 19.95
CA VAL A 108 -11.27 23.01 18.69
C VAL A 108 -11.72 24.04 17.64
N PRO A 109 -10.84 24.96 17.17
CA PRO A 109 -11.22 26.09 16.32
C PRO A 109 -11.85 25.68 14.99
N THR A 110 -12.92 26.38 14.59
CA THR A 110 -13.65 26.13 13.33
C THR A 110 -12.83 26.34 12.06
N SER A 111 -11.70 27.05 12.16
CA SER A 111 -10.68 27.21 11.10
C SER A 111 -9.92 25.92 10.76
N ILE A 112 -9.93 24.93 11.66
CA ILE A 112 -9.37 23.60 11.39
C ILE A 112 -10.28 22.86 10.41
N TYR A 113 -9.66 22.18 9.44
CA TYR A 113 -10.34 21.43 8.39
C TYR A 113 -11.35 20.42 8.98
N SER A 114 -12.52 20.28 8.35
CA SER A 114 -13.67 19.58 8.94
C SER A 114 -13.39 18.12 9.30
N LEU A 115 -12.59 17.39 8.50
CA LEU A 115 -12.21 16.02 8.82
C LEU A 115 -11.23 15.94 10.01
N ARG A 116 -10.26 16.87 10.07
CA ARG A 116 -9.33 17.00 11.21
C ARG A 116 -10.07 17.32 12.51
N ARG A 117 -11.14 18.12 12.43
CA ARG A 117 -12.05 18.34 13.57
C ARG A 117 -12.76 17.07 14.01
N VAL A 118 -13.31 16.26 13.10
CA VAL A 118 -13.89 14.96 13.45
C VAL A 118 -12.86 14.05 14.12
N GLN A 119 -11.61 14.01 13.63
CA GLN A 119 -10.53 13.25 14.31
C GLN A 119 -10.25 13.77 15.74
N PHE A 120 -10.20 15.08 16.00
CA PHE A 120 -10.06 15.59 17.38
C PHE A 120 -11.23 15.19 18.29
N TYR A 121 -12.45 15.13 17.73
CA TYR A 121 -13.64 14.75 18.47
C TYR A 121 -13.61 13.25 18.82
N LEU A 122 -13.29 12.40 17.85
CA LEU A 122 -13.07 10.97 18.05
C LEU A 122 -11.91 10.69 19.01
N LEU A 123 -10.81 11.45 18.93
CA LEU A 123 -9.69 11.31 19.86
C LEU A 123 -10.14 11.57 21.30
N SER A 124 -10.92 12.64 21.53
CA SER A 124 -11.45 12.96 22.85
C SER A 124 -12.42 11.87 23.36
N LEU A 125 -13.17 11.21 22.45
CA LEU A 125 -14.07 10.10 22.76
C LEU A 125 -13.35 8.76 23.03
N PHE A 126 -12.10 8.60 22.60
CA PHE A 126 -11.35 7.33 22.68
C PHE A 126 -10.00 7.41 23.43
N HIS A 127 -9.56 8.58 23.91
CA HIS A 127 -8.25 8.73 24.58
C HIS A 127 -8.06 7.80 25.78
N ASP A 128 -9.16 7.53 26.50
CA ASP A 128 -9.18 6.79 27.75
C ASP A 128 -9.68 5.34 27.58
N ILE A 129 -9.84 4.87 26.33
CA ILE A 129 -10.40 3.55 25.97
C ILE A 129 -9.72 2.39 26.73
N GLY A 130 -8.41 2.48 26.96
CA GLY A 130 -7.66 1.43 27.66
C GLY A 130 -7.89 1.36 29.17
N LYS A 131 -8.51 2.37 29.82
CA LYS A 131 -8.84 2.32 31.26
C LYS A 131 -9.75 1.14 31.58
N PHE A 132 -10.54 0.69 30.61
CA PHE A 132 -11.44 -0.45 30.72
C PHE A 132 -10.73 -1.77 31.07
N SER A 133 -9.59 -2.04 30.44
CA SER A 133 -8.80 -3.26 30.66
C SER A 133 -7.71 -3.10 31.72
N CYS A 134 -7.32 -1.86 32.02
CA CYS A 134 -6.17 -1.54 32.88
C CYS A 134 -6.54 -1.18 34.33
N GLN A 135 -7.79 -1.39 34.77
CA GLN A 135 -8.21 -1.10 36.14
C GLN A 135 -7.39 -1.89 37.17
N THR A 136 -6.87 -1.21 38.19
CA THR A 136 -6.12 -1.82 39.32
C THR A 136 -6.45 -1.09 40.62
N THR A 137 -6.85 -1.85 41.66
CA THR A 137 -6.99 -1.31 43.02
C THR A 137 -5.68 -1.49 43.78
N TYR A 138 -5.17 -0.40 44.36
CA TYR A 138 -3.96 -0.38 45.18
C TYR A 138 -4.31 -0.44 46.68
N PRO A 139 -3.36 -0.79 47.57
CA PRO A 139 -3.57 -0.75 49.02
C PRO A 139 -4.14 0.60 49.49
N GLY A 140 -5.21 0.55 50.29
CA GLY A 140 -5.97 1.74 50.69
C GLY A 140 -7.14 2.11 49.75
N GLU A 141 -7.65 1.17 48.95
CA GLU A 141 -8.82 1.34 48.07
C GLU A 141 -8.67 2.42 46.97
N ILE A 142 -7.42 2.81 46.68
CA ILE A 142 -7.09 3.78 45.63
C ILE A 142 -7.18 3.10 44.27
N LEU A 143 -8.06 3.60 43.40
CA LEU A 143 -8.24 3.08 42.06
C LEU A 143 -7.29 3.77 41.06
N GLY A 144 -6.54 2.98 40.28
CA GLY A 144 -5.61 3.48 39.27
C GLY A 144 -5.60 2.64 38.00
N PHE A 145 -4.96 3.19 36.95
CA PHE A 145 -5.00 2.66 35.59
C PHE A 145 -3.59 2.61 34.97
N PRO A 146 -2.69 1.70 35.40
CA PRO A 146 -1.35 1.59 34.81
C PRO A 146 -1.41 1.26 33.31
N PHE A 147 -0.64 2.00 32.50
CA PHE A 147 -0.48 1.82 31.03
C PHE A 147 -1.77 1.89 30.17
N HIS A 148 -2.84 2.53 30.66
CA HIS A 148 -4.09 2.65 29.90
C HIS A 148 -3.97 3.43 28.58
N GLY A 149 -3.04 4.39 28.48
CA GLY A 149 -2.78 5.11 27.23
C GLY A 149 -2.15 4.19 26.19
N GLU A 150 -1.08 3.48 26.55
CA GLU A 150 -0.40 2.51 25.70
C GLU A 150 -1.31 1.33 25.32
N HIS A 151 -2.08 0.81 26.28
CA HIS A 151 -3.08 -0.23 26.02
C HIS A 151 -4.16 0.26 25.06
N GLY A 152 -4.70 1.47 25.28
CA GLY A 152 -5.73 2.06 24.41
C GLY A 152 -5.23 2.38 23.00
N SER A 153 -3.97 2.81 22.87
CA SER A 153 -3.28 2.90 21.57
C SER A 153 -3.21 1.54 20.89
N GLY A 154 -2.86 0.48 21.63
CA GLY A 154 -2.83 -0.90 21.15
C GLY A 154 -4.19 -1.38 20.66
N THR A 155 -5.22 -1.24 21.50
CA THR A 155 -6.62 -1.54 21.15
C THR A 155 -6.97 -0.89 19.83
N MET A 156 -6.83 0.44 19.70
CA MET A 156 -7.20 1.15 18.49
C MET A 156 -6.36 0.72 17.27
N LEU A 157 -5.06 0.48 17.39
CA LEU A 157 -4.24 -0.04 16.29
C LEU A 157 -4.77 -1.37 15.74
N GLY A 158 -5.25 -2.26 16.61
CA GLY A 158 -5.87 -3.54 16.23
C GLY A 158 -7.22 -3.40 15.51
N LEU A 159 -7.91 -2.27 15.61
CA LEU A 159 -9.19 -2.02 14.96
C LEU A 159 -9.06 -1.50 13.51
N TRP A 160 -7.86 -1.52 12.91
CA TRP A 160 -7.66 -1.01 11.55
C TRP A 160 -8.45 -1.82 10.49
N SER A 161 -9.33 -1.11 9.77
CA SER A 161 -9.95 -1.58 8.53
C SER A 161 -9.81 -0.52 7.43
N ASP A 162 -9.83 -0.95 6.16
CA ASP A 162 -9.61 -0.05 5.02
C ASP A 162 -10.72 1.03 4.90
N SER A 163 -11.87 0.82 5.53
CA SER A 163 -12.97 1.79 5.71
C SER A 163 -12.56 3.07 6.45
N LEU A 164 -11.51 3.02 7.29
CA LEU A 164 -10.98 4.18 8.01
C LEU A 164 -10.33 5.21 7.07
N LEU A 165 -10.11 4.88 5.80
CA LEU A 165 -9.57 5.81 4.80
C LEU A 165 -10.52 6.98 4.45
N GLU A 166 -11.80 6.93 4.84
CA GLU A 166 -12.67 8.13 4.84
C GLU A 166 -12.20 9.17 5.88
N PHE A 167 -11.63 8.70 7.00
CA PHE A 167 -11.33 9.50 8.18
C PHE A 167 -9.85 9.86 8.29
N PHE A 168 -8.95 9.10 7.67
CA PHE A 168 -7.50 9.29 7.68
C PHE A 168 -6.95 9.09 6.26
N LYS A 169 -6.01 9.93 5.79
CA LYS A 169 -5.50 9.83 4.41
C LYS A 169 -4.77 8.51 4.13
N ASN A 170 -4.23 7.88 5.17
CA ASN A 170 -3.48 6.63 5.13
C ASN A 170 -3.32 6.07 6.55
N TYR A 171 -2.76 4.85 6.63
CA TYR A 171 -2.40 4.18 7.88
C TYR A 171 -1.42 4.99 8.75
N ASP A 172 -0.47 5.72 8.15
CA ASP A 172 0.46 6.61 8.87
C ASP A 172 -0.26 7.71 9.67
N GLU A 173 -1.37 8.23 9.17
CA GLU A 173 -2.19 9.22 9.87
C GLU A 173 -3.05 8.61 10.98
N TYR A 174 -3.48 7.35 10.81
CA TYR A 174 -4.18 6.58 11.85
C TYR A 174 -3.24 6.16 12.99
N THR A 175 -2.05 5.66 12.67
CA THR A 175 -1.02 5.36 13.68
C THR A 175 -0.61 6.61 14.46
N MET A 176 -0.62 7.81 13.86
CA MET A 176 -0.44 9.08 14.58
C MET A 176 -1.62 9.44 15.50
N PHE A 177 -2.86 9.06 15.15
CA PHE A 177 -4.02 9.21 16.02
C PHE A 177 -3.93 8.26 17.23
N CYS A 178 -3.65 6.96 17.00
CA CYS A 178 -3.41 5.98 18.06
C CYS A 178 -2.21 6.38 18.93
N ARG A 179 -1.13 6.89 18.35
CA ARG A 179 0.05 7.37 19.10
C ARG A 179 -0.29 8.54 20.03
N ALA A 180 -1.24 9.39 19.67
CA ALA A 180 -1.71 10.45 20.56
C ALA A 180 -2.48 9.89 21.77
N ILE A 181 -3.25 8.80 21.60
CA ILE A 181 -3.83 8.02 22.70
C ILE A 181 -2.70 7.45 23.58
N GLY A 182 -1.69 6.85 22.96
CA GLY A 182 -0.53 6.27 23.64
C GLY A 182 0.28 7.26 24.46
N SER A 183 0.39 8.51 24.01
CA SER A 183 1.19 9.56 24.65
C SER A 183 0.38 10.58 25.47
N HIS A 184 -0.92 10.37 25.69
CA HIS A 184 -1.77 11.38 26.34
C HIS A 184 -1.34 11.66 27.79
N MET A 185 -1.06 10.61 28.57
CA MET A 185 -0.55 10.73 29.94
C MET A 185 0.92 11.15 30.03
N CYS A 186 1.66 11.24 28.90
CA CYS A 186 3.08 11.58 28.87
C CYS A 186 3.36 13.09 29.05
N GLY A 187 2.59 13.78 29.90
CA GLY A 187 2.92 15.13 30.39
C GLY A 187 2.17 16.29 29.76
N TYR A 188 1.06 16.09 29.03
CA TYR A 188 0.27 17.26 28.65
C TYR A 188 -0.43 17.93 29.85
N HIS A 189 -0.66 17.21 30.96
CA HIS A 189 -1.24 17.77 32.18
C HIS A 189 -0.27 18.67 32.97
N CYS A 190 1.00 18.73 32.58
CA CYS A 190 2.03 19.50 33.27
C CYS A 190 1.68 20.99 33.37
N VAL A 191 2.03 21.61 34.50
CA VAL A 191 1.75 23.04 34.82
C VAL A 191 2.92 23.75 35.52
N ASN A 192 3.99 23.01 35.84
CA ASN A 192 5.22 23.51 36.44
C ASN A 192 6.41 23.04 35.58
N TYR A 193 6.63 23.72 34.47
CA TYR A 193 7.69 23.41 33.50
C TYR A 193 9.12 23.61 34.03
N SER A 194 9.29 23.96 35.31
CA SER A 194 10.57 23.94 36.03
C SER A 194 10.83 22.62 36.77
N HIS A 195 9.83 21.75 36.94
CA HIS A 195 9.98 20.49 37.66
C HIS A 195 10.65 19.41 36.78
N PRO A 196 11.70 18.70 37.24
CA PRO A 196 12.44 17.73 36.42
C PRO A 196 11.55 16.68 35.72
N ASP A 197 10.60 16.09 36.45
CA ASP A 197 9.70 15.07 35.89
C ASP A 197 8.75 15.63 34.82
N GLU A 198 8.41 16.92 34.89
CA GLU A 198 7.59 17.57 33.87
C GLU A 198 8.44 17.91 32.64
N ILE A 199 9.66 18.43 32.84
CA ILE A 199 10.63 18.67 31.77
C ILE A 199 10.91 17.38 30.99
N TYR A 200 11.14 16.25 31.67
CA TYR A 200 11.38 14.96 31.00
C TYR A 200 10.19 14.53 30.12
N LYS A 201 8.96 14.63 30.64
CA LYS A 201 7.74 14.27 29.91
C LYS A 201 7.50 15.21 28.70
N LEU A 202 7.68 16.51 28.89
CA LEU A 202 7.58 17.51 27.82
C LEU A 202 8.64 17.30 26.73
N ASP A 203 9.84 16.89 27.12
CA ASP A 203 10.92 16.54 26.20
C ASP A 203 10.56 15.30 25.38
N MET A 204 9.96 14.28 25.99
CA MET A 204 9.42 13.13 25.26
C MET A 204 8.36 13.56 24.23
N ILE A 205 7.35 14.36 24.61
CA ILE A 205 6.37 14.91 23.65
C ILE A 205 7.07 15.76 22.57
N SER A 206 8.14 16.49 22.90
CA SER A 206 8.90 17.31 21.93
C SER A 206 9.58 16.50 20.82
N THR A 207 9.71 15.17 20.96
CA THR A 207 10.21 14.28 19.88
C THR A 207 9.14 13.86 18.88
N GLU A 208 7.86 13.88 19.27
CA GLU A 208 6.75 13.32 18.49
C GLU A 208 6.49 14.03 17.16
N LYS A 209 5.80 13.33 16.25
CA LYS A 209 5.38 13.90 14.95
C LYS A 209 4.47 15.12 15.18
N SER A 210 4.51 16.10 14.27
CA SER A 210 3.76 17.37 14.40
C SER A 210 2.26 17.18 14.60
N LEU A 211 1.65 16.21 13.93
CA LEU A 211 0.23 15.87 14.11
C LEU A 211 -0.07 15.27 15.48
N VAL A 212 0.81 14.41 16.02
CA VAL A 212 0.67 13.85 17.38
C VAL A 212 0.68 14.99 18.41
N LYS A 213 1.54 15.99 18.22
CA LYS A 213 1.57 17.20 19.05
C LYS A 213 0.31 18.06 18.92
N GLU A 214 -0.25 18.18 17.72
CA GLU A 214 -1.53 18.87 17.48
C GLU A 214 -2.68 18.15 18.21
N TYR A 215 -2.74 16.82 18.11
CA TYR A 215 -3.64 15.94 18.86
C TYR A 215 -3.50 16.11 20.38
N LEU A 216 -2.30 15.96 20.92
CA LEU A 216 -2.02 16.12 22.35
C LEU A 216 -2.33 17.53 22.85
N TYR A 217 -2.07 18.57 22.06
CA TYR A 217 -2.41 19.96 22.42
C TYR A 217 -3.91 20.13 22.66
N TRP A 218 -4.76 19.80 21.68
CA TRP A 218 -6.20 19.99 21.82
C TRP A 218 -6.81 19.02 22.84
N LEU A 219 -6.36 17.76 22.87
CA LEU A 219 -6.81 16.78 23.86
C LEU A 219 -6.51 17.24 25.29
N SER A 220 -5.34 17.86 25.53
CA SER A 220 -4.96 18.37 26.86
C SER A 220 -5.92 19.40 27.43
N TYR A 221 -6.64 20.15 26.59
CA TYR A 221 -7.74 21.00 27.04
C TYR A 221 -8.96 20.14 27.39
N THR A 222 -9.42 19.32 26.44
CA THR A 222 -10.77 18.73 26.44
C THR A 222 -10.95 17.69 27.53
N ASP A 223 -9.94 16.84 27.75
CA ASP A 223 -9.83 15.92 28.88
C ASP A 223 -9.85 16.69 30.22
N LYS A 224 -8.92 17.64 30.42
CA LYS A 224 -8.76 18.36 31.70
C LYS A 224 -9.98 19.15 32.16
N VAL A 225 -10.84 19.63 31.23
CA VAL A 225 -12.08 20.35 31.57
C VAL A 225 -13.31 19.45 31.70
N SER A 226 -13.15 18.12 31.58
CA SER A 226 -14.26 17.16 31.59
C SER A 226 -14.34 16.27 32.84
N GLY A 227 -13.25 16.14 33.59
CA GLY A 227 -13.22 15.37 34.85
C GLY A 227 -13.82 16.13 36.04
N PHE A 228 -14.71 15.48 36.80
CA PHE A 228 -15.39 16.05 37.96
C PHE A 228 -14.69 15.60 39.26
N SER A 229 -13.51 16.15 39.55
CA SER A 229 -12.75 15.80 40.76
C SER A 229 -13.38 16.31 42.06
N LYS A 230 -13.10 15.60 43.17
CA LYS A 230 -13.31 16.11 44.56
C LYS A 230 -12.58 17.43 44.82
N HIS A 231 -11.45 17.65 44.15
CA HIS A 231 -10.61 18.83 44.32
C HIS A 231 -10.80 19.74 43.09
N PRO A 232 -11.58 20.84 43.20
CA PRO A 232 -11.84 21.72 42.07
C PRO A 232 -10.53 22.36 41.60
N PHE A 233 -10.02 21.88 40.47
CA PHE A 233 -8.78 22.37 39.88
C PHE A 233 -9.00 23.77 39.32
N GLU A 234 -8.02 24.67 39.45
CA GLU A 234 -8.06 26.00 38.83
C GLU A 234 -7.93 25.86 37.30
N ILE A 235 -9.06 25.64 36.62
CA ILE A 235 -9.11 25.50 35.16
C ILE A 235 -8.53 26.75 34.48
N GLU A 236 -8.83 27.95 34.97
CA GLU A 236 -8.25 29.20 34.45
C GLU A 236 -6.72 29.22 34.52
N SER A 237 -6.15 28.70 35.62
CA SER A 237 -4.70 28.56 35.81
C SER A 237 -4.12 27.55 34.81
N TYR A 238 -4.74 26.38 34.64
CA TYR A 238 -4.33 25.39 33.64
C TYR A 238 -4.35 25.92 32.20
N LEU A 239 -5.43 26.64 31.84
CA LEU A 239 -5.63 27.24 30.52
C LEU A 239 -4.56 28.29 30.21
N LYS A 240 -4.13 29.07 31.21
CA LYS A 240 -3.09 30.09 31.09
C LYS A 240 -1.73 29.52 30.65
N PHE A 241 -1.39 28.29 31.06
CA PHE A 241 -0.13 27.63 30.70
C PHE A 241 -0.16 26.88 29.35
N ARG A 242 -1.32 26.78 28.67
CA ARG A 242 -1.45 26.03 27.41
C ARG A 242 -0.69 26.63 26.22
N PRO A 243 -0.62 27.96 26.01
CA PRO A 243 0.18 28.54 24.92
C PRO A 243 1.67 28.23 25.07
N GLU A 244 2.17 28.25 26.31
CA GLU A 244 3.55 27.91 26.64
C GLU A 244 3.83 26.40 26.44
N PHE A 245 2.89 25.52 26.82
CA PHE A 245 2.95 24.09 26.47
C PHE A 245 3.10 23.89 24.95
N GLN A 246 2.30 24.61 24.15
CA GLN A 246 2.37 24.55 22.69
C GLN A 246 3.75 24.98 22.16
N GLU A 247 4.32 26.05 22.71
CA GLU A 247 5.64 26.55 22.32
C GLU A 247 6.76 25.56 22.69
N ILE A 248 6.69 24.95 23.88
CA ILE A 248 7.63 23.94 24.36
C ILE A 248 7.62 22.70 23.44
N ILE A 249 6.46 22.09 23.20
CA ILE A 249 6.40 20.85 22.38
C ILE A 249 6.70 21.11 20.90
N SER A 250 6.48 22.33 20.41
CA SER A 250 6.82 22.73 19.03
C SER A 250 8.33 22.81 18.79
N LYS A 251 9.13 23.10 19.82
CA LYS A 251 10.60 23.10 19.75
C LYS A 251 11.10 21.66 19.67
N LYS A 252 11.32 21.16 18.44
CA LYS A 252 11.86 19.82 18.19
C LYS A 252 13.27 19.67 18.80
N LYS A 253 13.35 19.00 19.95
CA LYS A 253 14.63 18.55 20.53
C LYS A 253 15.15 17.31 19.80
N ASN A 254 16.46 17.10 19.86
CA ASN A 254 17.10 15.88 19.39
C ASN A 254 17.01 14.81 20.49
N LEU A 255 16.65 13.57 20.13
CA LEU A 255 16.56 12.46 21.08
C LEU A 255 17.88 12.26 21.84
N ASN A 256 19.02 12.38 21.15
CA ASN A 256 20.35 12.25 21.75
C ASN A 256 20.63 13.30 22.84
N ASP A 257 20.10 14.51 22.68
CA ASP A 257 20.24 15.56 23.69
C ASP A 257 19.35 15.29 24.90
N ILE A 258 18.13 14.77 24.68
CA ILE A 258 17.20 14.37 25.75
C ILE A 258 17.81 13.24 26.59
N THR A 259 18.36 12.19 25.97
CA THR A 259 19.06 11.09 26.66
C THR A 259 20.19 11.62 27.54
N LYS A 260 21.00 12.53 26.99
CA LYS A 260 22.16 13.13 27.65
C LYS A 260 21.77 14.07 28.80
N ILE A 261 20.75 14.91 28.62
CA ILE A 261 20.24 15.87 29.62
C ILE A 261 19.63 15.13 30.81
N ASN A 262 18.77 14.14 30.54
CA ASN A 262 18.06 13.37 31.57
C ASN A 262 18.91 12.24 32.19
N LYS A 263 20.23 12.22 31.90
CA LYS A 263 21.21 11.25 32.41
C LYS A 263 20.85 9.78 32.16
N LEU A 264 20.08 9.47 31.11
CA LEU A 264 19.60 8.13 30.77
C LEU A 264 20.71 7.18 30.25
N ASN A 265 21.97 7.55 30.49
CA ASN A 265 23.20 6.94 29.97
C ASN A 265 23.58 5.61 30.66
N LYS A 266 22.66 5.00 31.43
CA LYS A 266 22.87 3.80 32.25
C LYS A 266 21.81 2.70 32.10
N GLY A 267 20.78 2.94 31.29
CA GLY A 267 19.89 1.87 30.82
C GLY A 267 18.47 1.79 31.38
N LEU A 268 17.87 0.63 31.12
CA LEU A 268 16.46 0.28 31.28
C LEU A 268 16.31 -0.77 32.39
N LEU A 269 15.27 -0.66 33.21
CA LEU A 269 14.84 -1.68 34.17
C LEU A 269 13.47 -2.22 33.73
N ILE A 270 13.41 -3.47 33.32
CA ILE A 270 12.13 -4.13 33.00
C ILE A 270 11.73 -5.00 34.20
N LEU A 271 10.59 -4.68 34.81
CA LEU A 271 9.93 -5.52 35.80
C LEU A 271 8.90 -6.40 35.09
N VAL A 272 9.08 -7.71 35.20
CA VAL A 272 8.16 -8.71 34.65
C VAL A 272 7.43 -9.38 35.81
N PHE A 273 6.10 -9.25 35.83
CA PHE A 273 5.24 -9.94 36.80
C PHE A 273 4.61 -11.15 36.12
N THR A 274 4.98 -12.36 36.55
CA THR A 274 4.45 -13.61 36.00
C THR A 274 4.57 -14.79 36.97
N ASP A 275 3.54 -15.64 36.95
CA ASP A 275 3.44 -16.85 37.75
C ASP A 275 3.95 -18.10 36.97
N GLU A 276 4.43 -17.92 35.73
CA GLU A 276 4.84 -19.00 34.81
C GLU A 276 6.20 -18.72 34.13
N ASP A 277 7.30 -19.23 34.72
CA ASP A 277 8.69 -19.06 34.24
C ASP A 277 8.91 -19.47 32.77
N ASP A 278 8.22 -20.52 32.31
CA ASP A 278 8.43 -21.15 31.00
C ASP A 278 7.86 -20.32 29.82
N LYS A 279 6.89 -19.44 30.07
CA LYS A 279 6.31 -18.59 29.00
C LYS A 279 7.18 -17.37 28.67
N PHE A 280 7.80 -16.78 29.70
CA PHE A 280 8.60 -15.56 29.55
C PHE A 280 10.08 -15.80 29.22
N SER A 281 10.55 -17.05 29.21
CA SER A 281 11.99 -17.35 29.08
C SER A 281 12.61 -16.82 27.77
N ASN A 282 11.83 -16.71 26.68
CA ASN A 282 12.29 -16.06 25.44
C ASN A 282 12.49 -14.54 25.59
N PHE A 283 11.60 -13.86 26.30
CA PHE A 283 11.69 -12.42 26.59
C PHE A 283 12.84 -12.13 27.57
N ILE A 284 12.99 -12.96 28.60
CA ILE A 284 14.08 -12.85 29.58
C ILE A 284 15.45 -13.04 28.90
N ASN A 285 15.61 -14.08 28.08
CA ASN A 285 16.85 -14.32 27.35
C ASN A 285 17.13 -13.27 26.25
N TYR A 286 16.13 -12.52 25.77
CA TYR A 286 16.32 -11.46 24.78
C TYR A 286 17.07 -10.24 25.35
N PHE A 287 16.80 -9.87 26.60
CA PHE A 287 17.44 -8.72 27.26
C PHE A 287 18.59 -9.07 28.21
N LYS A 288 18.70 -10.34 28.63
CA LYS A 288 19.76 -10.87 29.51
C LYS A 288 21.18 -10.46 29.10
N ASP A 289 21.45 -10.39 27.79
CA ASP A 289 22.77 -10.10 27.23
C ASP A 289 22.96 -8.60 26.91
N CYS A 290 22.09 -7.72 27.40
CA CYS A 290 22.22 -6.27 27.24
C CYS A 290 22.77 -5.61 28.51
N ASP A 291 24.03 -5.14 28.48
CA ASP A 291 24.71 -4.49 29.63
C ASP A 291 23.92 -3.34 30.30
N ASN A 292 23.04 -2.70 29.52
CA ASN A 292 22.20 -1.57 29.92
C ASN A 292 20.70 -1.98 30.07
N VAL A 293 20.38 -3.26 30.27
CA VAL A 293 19.03 -3.70 30.63
C VAL A 293 19.09 -4.64 31.82
N LYS A 294 18.52 -4.22 32.95
CA LYS A 294 18.26 -5.12 34.08
C LYS A 294 16.83 -5.66 33.93
N ILE A 295 16.66 -6.98 33.98
CA ILE A 295 15.36 -7.60 34.22
C ILE A 295 15.28 -7.98 35.69
N LEU A 296 14.16 -7.62 36.32
CA LEU A 296 13.71 -8.23 37.57
C LEU A 296 12.41 -8.98 37.25
N ILE A 297 12.41 -10.28 37.53
CA ILE A 297 11.22 -11.12 37.54
C ILE A 297 10.71 -11.10 38.97
N ASP A 298 9.43 -10.79 39.17
CA ASP A 298 8.81 -10.80 40.49
C ASP A 298 7.54 -11.66 40.46
N HIS A 299 7.43 -12.56 41.43
CA HIS A 299 6.32 -13.48 41.62
C HIS A 299 5.37 -13.00 42.73
N SER A 300 5.54 -11.77 43.23
CA SER A 300 4.63 -11.11 44.16
C SER A 300 4.10 -9.79 43.58
N PRO A 301 2.78 -9.52 43.64
CA PRO A 301 2.23 -8.22 43.26
C PRO A 301 2.32 -7.17 44.39
N GLU A 302 2.81 -7.52 45.59
CA GLU A 302 2.84 -6.60 46.73
C GLU A 302 3.91 -5.49 46.61
N THR A 303 3.60 -4.31 47.14
CA THR A 303 4.30 -3.06 46.78
C THR A 303 5.64 -2.87 47.49
N PHE A 304 6.73 -2.72 46.71
CA PHE A 304 8.05 -2.30 47.20
C PHE A 304 8.63 -1.09 46.45
N ARG A 305 9.38 -0.25 47.16
CA ARG A 305 10.31 0.74 46.58
C ARG A 305 11.68 0.09 46.42
N TYR A 306 12.16 -0.08 45.20
CA TYR A 306 13.54 -0.48 44.93
C TYR A 306 14.48 0.74 44.94
N GLU A 307 15.24 0.93 46.01
CA GLU A 307 16.30 1.93 46.07
C GLU A 307 17.65 1.31 45.63
N VAL A 308 17.89 1.29 44.32
CA VAL A 308 19.09 0.69 43.73
C VAL A 308 20.29 1.64 43.88
N GLN A 309 20.86 1.69 45.08
CA GLN A 309 22.16 2.31 45.41
C GLN A 309 22.39 3.74 44.85
N GLY A 310 21.35 4.57 44.83
CA GLY A 310 21.43 5.96 44.34
C GLY A 310 21.51 6.11 42.82
N GLU A 311 21.22 5.05 42.06
CA GLU A 311 21.14 5.09 40.60
C GLU A 311 19.69 5.27 40.09
N THR A 312 19.54 5.87 38.90
CA THR A 312 18.23 6.13 38.28
C THR A 312 18.07 5.28 37.02
N PHE A 313 16.99 4.50 36.93
CA PHE A 313 16.64 3.66 35.79
C PHE A 313 15.26 4.05 35.24
N ILE A 314 15.03 3.87 33.93
CA ILE A 314 13.67 3.89 33.37
C ILE A 314 13.00 2.57 33.76
N ILE A 315 11.88 2.62 34.49
CA ILE A 315 11.13 1.43 34.88
C ILE A 315 10.01 1.16 33.86
N VAL A 316 10.03 -0.02 33.24
CA VAL A 316 8.93 -0.56 32.43
C VAL A 316 8.35 -1.76 33.16
N LYS A 317 7.07 -1.70 33.56
CA LYS A 317 6.36 -2.83 34.18
C LYS A 317 5.55 -3.57 33.12
N ALA A 318 6.04 -4.75 32.73
CA ALA A 318 5.33 -5.69 31.88
C ALA A 318 4.39 -6.55 32.74
N ASN A 319 3.11 -6.53 32.44
CA ASN A 319 2.08 -7.34 33.11
C ASN A 319 1.67 -8.49 32.17
N TYR A 320 1.49 -9.70 32.70
CA TYR A 320 1.19 -10.90 31.88
C TYR A 320 0.04 -10.69 30.86
N TYR A 321 -1.10 -10.14 31.30
CA TYR A 321 -2.26 -9.81 30.45
C TYR A 321 -1.99 -8.80 29.32
N PHE A 322 -0.97 -7.96 29.44
CA PHE A 322 -0.54 -7.01 28.41
C PHE A 322 0.23 -7.70 27.27
N MET A 323 0.62 -8.96 27.43
CA MET A 323 1.40 -9.74 26.45
C MET A 323 0.61 -10.87 25.77
N GLU A 324 -0.48 -11.36 26.38
CA GLU A 324 -1.41 -12.30 25.69
C GLU A 324 -2.40 -11.58 24.77
N SER A 325 -2.71 -10.30 25.03
CA SER A 325 -3.63 -9.49 24.21
C SER A 325 -2.99 -8.90 22.94
N TYR A 326 -1.70 -9.13 22.72
CA TYR A 326 -1.00 -8.90 21.46
C TYR A 326 -0.51 -10.23 20.90
N CYS A 327 -0.43 -10.34 19.57
CA CYS A 327 0.47 -11.34 19.00
C CYS A 327 1.92 -10.88 19.27
N LEU A 328 2.76 -11.76 19.82
CA LEU A 328 4.16 -11.48 20.20
C LEU A 328 5.04 -10.93 19.07
N GLU A 329 4.56 -10.95 17.83
CA GLU A 329 5.28 -10.59 16.61
C GLU A 329 5.30 -9.06 16.35
N ASP A 330 4.24 -8.32 16.71
CA ASP A 330 4.15 -6.87 16.44
C ASP A 330 5.11 -6.05 17.32
N PHE A 331 5.22 -6.40 18.61
CA PHE A 331 6.18 -5.78 19.53
C PHE A 331 7.64 -6.03 19.09
N ASN A 332 7.89 -7.19 18.47
CA ASN A 332 9.19 -7.54 17.93
C ASN A 332 9.59 -6.67 16.73
N GLU A 333 8.67 -6.24 15.87
CA GLU A 333 9.02 -5.38 14.72
C GLU A 333 9.42 -3.95 15.16
N TYR A 334 8.75 -3.39 16.18
CA TYR A 334 9.06 -2.06 16.71
C TYR A 334 10.47 -1.96 17.33
N PHE A 335 10.94 -3.04 17.97
CA PHE A 335 12.29 -3.09 18.59
C PHE A 335 13.40 -3.42 17.57
N ARG A 336 13.07 -4.14 16.49
CA ARG A 336 14.01 -4.66 15.47
C ARG A 336 14.87 -3.58 14.81
N VAL A 337 14.28 -2.40 14.62
CA VAL A 337 14.91 -1.24 13.93
C VAL A 337 16.12 -0.68 14.70
N PHE A 338 16.25 -0.95 15.99
CA PHE A 338 17.30 -0.38 16.85
C PHE A 338 18.55 -1.26 17.02
N ILE A 339 18.45 -2.57 16.76
CA ILE A 339 19.44 -3.58 17.21
C ILE A 339 20.41 -4.06 16.11
N ASP A 340 20.11 -3.83 14.83
CA ASP A 340 20.80 -4.45 13.68
C ASP A 340 22.26 -3.97 13.41
N VAL A 341 22.90 -3.26 14.35
CA VAL A 341 24.22 -2.61 14.20
C VAL A 341 25.37 -3.32 14.93
N ILE A 342 25.13 -3.96 16.08
CA ILE A 342 26.23 -4.46 16.96
C ILE A 342 26.12 -5.99 17.15
N LYS A 343 26.96 -6.73 16.40
CA LYS A 343 26.96 -8.21 16.40
C LYS A 343 28.27 -8.81 15.89
N PRO A 344 29.24 -9.08 16.77
CA PRO A 344 29.89 -10.41 16.74
C PRO A 344 30.38 -10.94 18.11
N PHE A 345 30.88 -12.20 18.10
CA PHE A 345 31.56 -12.98 19.17
C PHE A 345 30.65 -13.62 20.25
N TYR A 346 30.88 -14.83 20.80
CA TYR A 346 31.60 -16.12 20.54
C TYR A 346 31.74 -16.86 21.92
N ASP A 347 31.85 -18.19 22.15
CA ASP A 347 31.82 -19.46 21.34
C ASP A 347 30.55 -20.29 21.73
N LEU A 348 30.47 -21.41 22.48
CA LEU A 348 31.42 -22.46 22.88
C LEU A 348 30.77 -23.88 22.75
N LYS A 349 30.96 -24.78 23.72
CA LYS A 349 30.82 -26.26 23.65
C LYS A 349 30.27 -26.81 24.99
N SER A 350 29.82 -28.06 25.15
CA SER A 350 30.04 -29.34 24.43
C SER A 350 28.77 -30.25 24.48
N SER A 351 28.68 -31.55 24.18
CA SER A 351 29.62 -32.67 23.89
C SER A 351 28.94 -33.78 23.01
N LEU A 352 29.47 -35.03 23.01
CA LEU A 352 28.88 -36.32 22.56
C LEU A 352 28.11 -36.33 21.19
N PHE A 353 28.61 -36.86 20.05
CA PHE A 353 28.98 -38.25 19.68
C PHE A 353 27.85 -39.29 19.96
N TRP A 354 27.47 -40.22 19.06
CA TRP A 354 28.21 -40.93 17.99
C TRP A 354 27.41 -41.13 16.66
N LEU A 355 28.03 -40.94 15.48
CA LEU A 355 27.64 -41.44 14.12
C LEU A 355 28.82 -41.14 13.12
N PRO A 356 28.77 -41.46 11.79
CA PRO A 356 29.89 -41.28 10.84
C PRO A 356 30.36 -39.83 10.49
N LYS A 357 31.68 -39.69 10.31
CA LYS A 357 32.49 -38.45 10.46
C LYS A 357 32.17 -37.21 9.60
N CYS A 358 31.48 -37.31 8.47
CA CYS A 358 31.18 -36.14 7.61
C CYS A 358 29.88 -35.45 8.00
N ILE A 359 28.77 -36.20 8.07
CA ILE A 359 27.46 -35.71 8.53
C ILE A 359 27.51 -35.37 10.04
N ASN A 360 28.46 -35.96 10.79
CA ASN A 360 28.64 -35.69 12.23
C ASN A 360 29.32 -34.36 12.57
N LYS A 361 29.59 -33.51 11.59
CA LYS A 361 30.04 -32.12 11.84
C LYS A 361 28.89 -31.11 11.88
N ILE A 362 27.63 -31.58 11.79
CA ILE A 362 26.43 -30.74 11.93
C ILE A 362 25.78 -31.03 13.29
N THR A 363 26.39 -30.54 14.36
CA THR A 363 25.74 -30.49 15.68
C THR A 363 24.69 -29.39 15.71
N ALA A 364 23.43 -29.80 15.94
CA ALA A 364 22.28 -28.90 15.93
C ALA A 364 22.06 -28.27 17.32
N THR A 365 22.59 -27.07 17.53
CA THR A 365 22.26 -26.23 18.70
C THR A 365 22.06 -24.76 18.33
N SER A 366 22.85 -24.20 17.41
CA SER A 366 22.73 -22.78 17.08
C SER A 366 21.64 -22.48 16.03
N ALA A 367 20.99 -21.32 16.16
CA ALA A 367 20.15 -20.77 15.08
C ALA A 367 20.96 -20.52 13.78
N SER A 368 22.29 -20.37 13.87
CA SER A 368 23.18 -20.36 12.71
C SER A 368 23.30 -21.73 12.04
N THR A 369 23.15 -22.83 12.79
CA THR A 369 23.07 -24.20 12.27
C THR A 369 21.72 -24.42 11.60
N LYS A 370 20.60 -23.97 12.19
CA LYS A 370 19.28 -24.03 11.52
C LYS A 370 19.30 -23.19 10.22
N LYS A 371 19.83 -21.97 10.26
CA LYS A 371 20.06 -21.15 9.04
C LYS A 371 21.08 -21.75 8.07
N LYS A 372 22.13 -22.46 8.52
CA LYS A 372 23.07 -23.17 7.62
C LYS A 372 22.46 -24.43 7.02
N LEU A 373 21.60 -25.16 7.74
CA LEU A 373 20.92 -26.34 7.21
C LEU A 373 19.88 -25.92 6.18
N ILE A 374 19.03 -24.95 6.52
CA ILE A 374 18.09 -24.31 5.58
C ILE A 374 18.88 -23.76 4.39
N LYS A 375 19.97 -23.01 4.61
CA LYS A 375 20.80 -22.48 3.53
C LYS A 375 21.44 -23.57 2.66
N ILE A 376 21.94 -24.66 3.23
CA ILE A 376 22.49 -25.77 2.44
C ILE A 376 21.38 -26.44 1.61
N ILE A 377 20.22 -26.70 2.22
CA ILE A 377 19.06 -27.32 1.56
C ILE A 377 18.52 -26.41 0.44
N THR A 378 18.43 -25.09 0.64
CA THR A 378 18.02 -24.15 -0.41
C THR A 378 19.12 -23.96 -1.46
N ASP A 379 20.37 -23.73 -1.06
CA ASP A 379 21.47 -23.46 -1.99
C ASP A 379 21.74 -24.66 -2.90
N SER A 380 21.53 -25.90 -2.42
CA SER A 380 21.71 -27.13 -3.20
C SER A 380 20.45 -27.63 -3.92
N SER A 381 19.36 -26.84 -3.98
CA SER A 381 18.12 -27.24 -4.67
C SER A 381 17.56 -26.13 -5.59
N PHE A 382 16.80 -26.57 -6.60
CA PHE A 382 16.28 -25.75 -7.71
C PHE A 382 15.39 -24.58 -7.21
N PRO A 383 15.22 -23.47 -7.96
CA PRO A 383 14.34 -22.36 -7.55
C PRO A 383 12.89 -22.77 -7.28
N HIS A 384 12.28 -23.63 -8.11
CA HIS A 384 10.96 -24.21 -7.82
C HIS A 384 11.02 -25.07 -6.56
N PHE A 385 12.08 -25.88 -6.43
CA PHE A 385 12.45 -26.57 -5.19
C PHE A 385 12.71 -25.64 -3.99
N ARG A 386 12.72 -24.29 -4.08
CA ARG A 386 12.87 -23.37 -2.94
C ARG A 386 11.57 -22.80 -2.41
N ILE A 387 10.56 -22.54 -3.27
CA ILE A 387 9.16 -22.38 -2.81
C ILE A 387 8.67 -23.72 -2.33
N GLN A 388 8.95 -24.76 -3.11
CA GLN A 388 8.79 -26.10 -2.59
C GLN A 388 9.63 -26.24 -1.32
N THR A 389 10.89 -25.84 -1.08
CA THR A 389 11.56 -25.99 0.26
C THR A 389 11.29 -24.91 1.33
N SER A 390 10.31 -24.02 1.17
CA SER A 390 9.56 -23.56 2.34
C SER A 390 8.45 -24.56 2.65
N ILE A 391 7.65 -24.97 1.66
CA ILE A 391 6.59 -26.01 1.75
C ILE A 391 7.17 -27.45 1.99
N VAL A 392 8.47 -27.62 1.81
CA VAL A 392 9.37 -28.78 1.90
C VAL A 392 10.46 -28.47 2.93
N THR A 393 10.38 -27.31 3.62
CA THR A 393 10.62 -27.36 5.07
C THR A 393 9.44 -28.08 5.71
N ASP A 394 8.19 -27.78 5.34
CA ASP A 394 7.01 -28.54 5.82
C ASP A 394 6.92 -29.97 5.28
N VAL A 395 7.54 -30.29 4.13
CA VAL A 395 7.70 -31.65 3.58
C VAL A 395 9.05 -32.34 3.87
N ILE A 396 10.10 -31.64 4.31
CA ILE A 396 11.18 -32.28 5.09
C ILE A 396 10.64 -32.60 6.49
N ILE A 397 9.80 -31.72 7.05
CA ILE A 397 8.98 -32.02 8.22
C ILE A 397 7.95 -33.11 7.88
N PHE A 398 7.32 -33.20 6.70
CA PHE A 398 6.40 -34.29 6.29
C PHE A 398 7.14 -35.61 6.04
N ASN A 399 8.43 -35.58 5.69
CA ASN A 399 9.27 -36.77 5.58
C ASN A 399 9.86 -37.17 6.94
N LEU A 400 10.17 -36.21 7.81
CA LEU A 400 10.46 -36.45 9.23
C LEU A 400 9.21 -37.04 9.92
N ILE A 401 8.02 -36.48 9.65
CA ILE A 401 6.70 -36.95 10.10
C ILE A 401 6.38 -38.29 9.47
N ASN A 402 6.57 -38.53 8.17
CA ASN A 402 6.36 -39.86 7.59
C ASN A 402 7.32 -40.88 8.18
N ASN A 403 8.56 -40.49 8.52
CA ASN A 403 9.48 -41.36 9.24
C ASN A 403 9.09 -41.53 10.72
N LEU A 404 8.50 -40.52 11.38
CA LEU A 404 7.92 -40.55 12.73
C LEU A 404 6.59 -41.34 12.81
N LEU A 405 5.79 -41.33 11.74
CA LEU A 405 4.53 -42.07 11.59
C LEU A 405 4.80 -43.52 11.19
N LYS A 406 5.89 -43.79 10.45
CA LYS A 406 6.45 -45.14 10.27
C LYS A 406 7.11 -45.71 11.53
N LEU A 407 7.10 -44.99 12.67
CA LEU A 407 7.52 -45.52 13.97
C LEU A 407 6.44 -46.35 14.66
N ASP A 408 5.92 -47.36 13.98
CA ASP A 408 5.22 -48.45 14.67
C ASP A 408 6.17 -49.25 15.58
N ASN A 409 7.48 -49.07 15.41
CA ASN A 409 8.53 -49.62 16.26
C ASN A 409 8.89 -48.77 17.50
N ILE A 410 8.35 -47.55 17.70
CA ILE A 410 8.50 -46.83 18.98
C ILE A 410 7.28 -47.06 19.87
N LYS A 411 7.54 -47.57 21.07
CA LYS A 411 6.59 -47.76 22.18
C LYS A 411 6.18 -46.42 22.82
N SER A 412 5.56 -45.53 22.04
CA SER A 412 4.85 -44.35 22.54
C SER A 412 3.37 -44.67 22.74
N ASN A 413 2.70 -43.91 23.60
CA ASN A 413 1.28 -44.05 23.89
C ASN A 413 0.44 -43.70 22.64
N PRO A 414 -0.61 -44.47 22.28
CA PRO A 414 -1.53 -44.10 21.21
C PRO A 414 -2.11 -42.68 21.34
N VAL A 415 -2.26 -42.15 22.57
CA VAL A 415 -2.65 -40.76 22.82
C VAL A 415 -1.57 -39.78 22.34
N GLU A 416 -0.29 -40.00 22.68
CA GLU A 416 0.82 -39.16 22.21
C GLU A 416 0.94 -39.18 20.68
N LYS A 417 0.81 -40.36 20.05
CA LYS A 417 0.78 -40.49 18.58
C LYS A 417 -0.38 -39.70 17.95
N LYS A 418 -1.54 -39.64 18.62
CA LYS A 418 -2.68 -38.83 18.17
C LYS A 418 -2.41 -37.33 18.35
N THR A 419 -2.01 -36.90 19.55
CA THR A 419 -1.74 -35.49 19.88
C THR A 419 -0.63 -34.90 19.01
N LEU A 420 0.46 -35.62 18.73
CA LEU A 420 1.51 -35.13 17.83
C LEU A 420 0.98 -34.89 16.42
N LYS A 421 0.10 -35.76 15.93
CA LYS A 421 -0.52 -35.66 14.60
C LYS A 421 -1.51 -34.50 14.53
N GLU A 422 -2.28 -34.28 15.59
CA GLU A 422 -3.20 -33.14 15.72
C GLU A 422 -2.44 -31.81 15.84
N MET A 423 -1.35 -31.74 16.62
CA MET A 423 -0.48 -30.55 16.70
C MET A 423 0.14 -30.21 15.35
N VAL A 424 0.62 -31.21 14.60
CA VAL A 424 1.18 -31.03 13.24
C VAL A 424 0.13 -30.50 12.26
N ILE A 425 -1.09 -31.06 12.27
CA ILE A 425 -2.20 -30.59 11.42
C ILE A 425 -2.57 -29.16 11.81
N ASN A 426 -2.60 -28.86 13.11
CA ASN A 426 -2.86 -27.51 13.60
C ASN A 426 -1.76 -26.53 13.15
N CYS A 427 -0.47 -26.89 13.15
CA CYS A 427 0.58 -26.04 12.60
C CYS A 427 0.33 -25.69 11.12
N ILE A 428 0.04 -26.68 10.27
CA ILE A 428 -0.22 -26.49 8.83
C ILE A 428 -1.48 -25.64 8.59
N ASN A 429 -2.49 -25.78 9.45
CA ASN A 429 -3.73 -25.00 9.39
C ASN A 429 -3.64 -23.63 10.08
N SER A 430 -2.56 -23.32 10.80
CA SER A 430 -2.49 -22.14 11.68
C SER A 430 -2.06 -20.84 11.00
N ASN A 431 -2.35 -19.74 11.69
CA ASN A 431 -1.85 -18.39 11.42
C ASN A 431 -0.32 -18.31 11.29
N SER A 432 0.46 -19.29 11.78
CA SER A 432 1.94 -19.23 11.70
C SER A 432 2.48 -19.27 10.25
N LEU A 433 1.80 -19.98 9.33
CA LEU A 433 2.17 -19.98 7.92
C LEU A 433 1.88 -18.62 7.28
N ASP A 434 0.70 -18.08 7.56
CA ASP A 434 0.28 -16.75 7.14
C ASP A 434 1.24 -15.67 7.67
N ASN A 435 1.61 -15.73 8.95
CA ASN A 435 2.51 -14.77 9.60
C ASN A 435 3.95 -14.89 9.10
N PHE A 436 4.46 -16.10 8.83
CA PHE A 436 5.75 -16.27 8.14
C PHE A 436 5.77 -15.55 6.78
N PHE A 437 4.76 -15.79 5.94
CA PHE A 437 4.69 -15.16 4.62
C PHE A 437 4.45 -13.65 4.71
N ARG A 438 3.63 -13.16 5.65
CA ARG A 438 3.43 -11.72 5.92
C ARG A 438 4.75 -11.05 6.34
N GLY A 439 5.52 -11.67 7.23
CA GLY A 439 6.84 -11.20 7.67
C GLY A 439 7.89 -11.17 6.56
N GLU A 440 7.81 -12.08 5.59
CA GLU A 440 8.62 -12.06 4.35
C GLU A 440 7.99 -11.19 3.23
N ASN A 441 7.02 -10.34 3.56
CA ASN A 441 6.36 -9.36 2.68
C ASN A 441 5.53 -9.98 1.54
N PHE A 442 4.81 -11.06 1.83
CA PHE A 442 3.78 -11.63 0.96
C PHE A 442 2.37 -11.37 1.52
N ILE A 443 1.44 -11.13 0.61
CA ILE A 443 0.01 -11.17 0.86
C ILE A 443 -0.43 -12.63 0.73
N ILE A 444 -0.87 -13.22 1.85
CA ILE A 444 -1.71 -14.42 1.84
C ILE A 444 -3.16 -14.04 2.12
N LYS A 445 -4.08 -14.74 1.46
CA LYS A 445 -5.52 -14.72 1.69
C LYS A 445 -6.19 -15.93 1.04
N THR A 446 -7.37 -16.30 1.50
CA THR A 446 -8.27 -17.18 0.71
C THR A 446 -8.72 -16.44 -0.56
N PRO A 447 -8.74 -17.08 -1.75
CA PRO A 447 -9.31 -16.48 -2.94
C PRO A 447 -10.81 -16.22 -2.76
N ARG A 448 -11.33 -15.06 -3.20
CA ARG A 448 -12.76 -14.69 -3.08
C ARG A 448 -13.73 -15.69 -3.74
N LEU A 449 -13.24 -16.52 -4.66
CA LEU A 449 -14.01 -17.62 -5.23
C LEU A 449 -14.26 -18.76 -4.21
N PHE A 450 -13.30 -19.05 -3.33
CA PHE A 450 -13.34 -20.19 -2.42
C PHE A 450 -13.61 -19.82 -0.95
N SER A 451 -13.90 -18.55 -0.63
CA SER A 451 -14.17 -18.10 0.74
C SER A 451 -15.42 -18.71 1.38
N ASP A 452 -16.27 -19.38 0.59
CA ASP A 452 -17.59 -19.90 0.99
C ASP A 452 -17.64 -21.43 0.76
N LEU A 453 -16.47 -22.08 0.82
CA LEU A 453 -16.27 -23.53 0.67
C LEU A 453 -15.65 -24.13 1.93
N ASP A 454 -16.50 -24.62 2.85
CA ASP A 454 -16.10 -25.15 4.16
C ASP A 454 -15.07 -26.29 4.08
N ASN A 455 -15.11 -27.06 2.99
CA ASN A 455 -14.24 -28.22 2.74
C ASN A 455 -12.97 -27.91 1.94
N VAL A 456 -12.68 -26.64 1.60
CA VAL A 456 -11.57 -26.29 0.68
C VAL A 456 -10.63 -25.26 1.29
N THR A 457 -9.55 -25.76 1.91
CA THR A 457 -8.42 -24.94 2.39
C THR A 457 -7.63 -24.39 1.21
N SER A 458 -8.11 -23.27 0.65
CA SER A 458 -7.44 -22.57 -0.46
C SER A 458 -6.54 -21.43 0.03
N ARG A 459 -5.44 -21.17 -0.70
CA ARG A 459 -4.52 -20.06 -0.45
C ARG A 459 -4.10 -19.40 -1.76
N TYR A 460 -4.22 -18.08 -1.82
CA TYR A 460 -3.57 -17.21 -2.79
C TYR A 460 -2.31 -16.62 -2.17
N ILE A 461 -1.18 -16.68 -2.87
CA ILE A 461 0.08 -16.05 -2.46
C ILE A 461 0.52 -15.04 -3.53
N LYS A 462 0.75 -13.79 -3.12
CA LYS A 462 1.33 -12.73 -3.96
C LYS A 462 2.31 -11.90 -3.15
N TYR A 463 3.51 -11.65 -3.68
CA TYR A 463 4.43 -10.68 -3.07
C TYR A 463 3.82 -9.27 -2.98
N GLN A 464 4.14 -8.53 -1.92
CA GLN A 464 3.67 -7.16 -1.70
C GLN A 464 4.51 -6.16 -2.53
N GLU A 465 4.01 -5.89 -3.74
CA GLU A 465 4.59 -4.91 -4.67
C GLU A 465 4.82 -3.55 -3.99
N GLY A 466 6.00 -2.95 -4.24
CA GLY A 466 6.46 -1.70 -3.62
C GLY A 466 7.44 -1.90 -2.46
N ARG A 467 7.42 -3.03 -1.74
CA ARG A 467 8.34 -3.31 -0.61
C ARG A 467 9.74 -3.82 -1.05
N ASN A 468 10.24 -3.30 -2.16
CA ASN A 468 11.37 -3.81 -2.99
C ASN A 468 12.75 -3.97 -2.31
N GLN A 469 12.90 -3.75 -1.00
CA GLN A 469 14.18 -3.85 -0.30
C GLN A 469 14.56 -5.29 0.07
N ASN A 470 13.57 -6.15 0.33
CA ASN A 470 13.75 -7.52 0.82
C ASN A 470 13.08 -8.57 -0.10
N PHE A 471 13.29 -8.47 -1.43
CA PHE A 471 12.93 -9.59 -2.31
C PHE A 471 13.72 -10.85 -1.91
N LEU A 472 13.02 -11.95 -1.62
CA LEU A 472 13.58 -13.29 -1.60
C LEU A 472 13.77 -13.80 -3.05
N PRO A 473 14.69 -14.75 -3.34
CA PRO A 473 15.00 -15.15 -4.72
C PRO A 473 13.77 -15.60 -5.50
N TYR A 474 12.93 -16.37 -4.81
CA TYR A 474 11.71 -16.98 -5.33
C TYR A 474 10.46 -16.09 -5.23
N ALA A 475 10.53 -14.89 -4.65
CA ALA A 475 9.36 -14.04 -4.43
C ALA A 475 8.61 -13.66 -5.73
N ARG A 476 9.33 -13.66 -6.85
CA ARG A 476 8.80 -13.42 -8.21
C ARG A 476 8.07 -14.62 -8.81
N GLN A 477 8.33 -15.84 -8.34
CA GLN A 477 7.62 -17.04 -8.77
C GLN A 477 6.24 -17.12 -8.11
N CYS A 478 6.11 -16.63 -6.87
CA CYS A 478 4.83 -16.42 -6.20
C CYS A 478 3.98 -15.26 -6.79
N ARG A 479 3.91 -15.09 -8.12
CA ARG A 479 3.20 -13.97 -8.77
C ARG A 479 1.69 -14.24 -8.91
N GLY A 480 1.00 -14.38 -7.78
CA GLY A 480 -0.44 -14.68 -7.76
C GLY A 480 -0.74 -16.15 -8.00
N ILE A 481 0.08 -17.02 -7.39
CA ILE A 481 -0.17 -18.47 -7.32
C ILE A 481 -1.44 -18.72 -6.49
N ILE A 482 -2.24 -19.71 -6.89
CA ILE A 482 -3.36 -20.23 -6.09
C ILE A 482 -3.26 -21.74 -6.03
N PHE A 483 -3.40 -22.30 -4.83
CA PHE A 483 -3.49 -23.74 -4.60
C PHE A 483 -4.55 -24.05 -3.54
N ASN A 484 -5.06 -25.28 -3.58
CA ASN A 484 -5.90 -25.86 -2.55
C ASN A 484 -5.10 -26.96 -1.83
N ILE A 485 -5.34 -27.15 -0.54
CA ILE A 485 -4.74 -28.25 0.23
C ILE A 485 -5.73 -29.41 0.30
N VAL A 486 -5.35 -30.58 -0.21
CA VAL A 486 -6.17 -31.80 -0.28
C VAL A 486 -5.34 -32.97 0.21
N ASP A 487 -5.83 -33.72 1.19
CA ASP A 487 -5.07 -34.81 1.86
C ASP A 487 -3.66 -34.39 2.33
N ASN A 488 -3.50 -33.12 2.70
CA ASN A 488 -2.24 -32.43 3.06
C ASN A 488 -1.26 -32.21 1.89
N LYS A 489 -1.71 -32.30 0.63
CA LYS A 489 -0.94 -31.97 -0.58
C LYS A 489 -1.43 -30.68 -1.23
N PRO A 490 -0.55 -29.81 -1.75
CA PRO A 490 -0.95 -28.64 -2.52
C PRO A 490 -1.33 -29.04 -3.96
N ILE A 491 -2.60 -28.86 -4.32
CA ILE A 491 -3.08 -28.96 -5.70
C ILE A 491 -3.12 -27.56 -6.30
N PHE A 492 -2.29 -27.30 -7.33
CA PHE A 492 -2.23 -26.00 -7.97
C PHE A 492 -3.50 -25.73 -8.80
N MET A 493 -4.20 -24.67 -8.41
CA MET A 493 -5.35 -24.11 -9.12
C MET A 493 -4.91 -23.08 -10.16
N LYS A 494 -3.78 -22.40 -9.92
CA LYS A 494 -3.23 -21.35 -10.80
C LYS A 494 -1.73 -21.17 -10.58
N SER A 495 -0.97 -21.15 -11.67
CA SER A 495 0.42 -20.70 -11.71
C SER A 495 0.69 -19.96 -13.03
N LEU A 496 0.76 -18.63 -12.98
CA LEU A 496 1.07 -17.78 -14.16
C LEU A 496 2.56 -17.41 -14.21
N LEU A 497 2.97 -16.82 -15.33
CA LEU A 497 4.31 -16.31 -15.59
C LEU A 497 4.92 -15.50 -14.42
N GLU A 498 6.14 -15.88 -14.01
CA GLU A 498 6.90 -15.24 -12.92
C GLU A 498 7.10 -13.72 -13.16
N ARG A 499 7.31 -12.90 -12.11
CA ARG A 499 7.60 -11.46 -12.29
C ARG A 499 9.01 -11.32 -12.84
N GLY A 500 9.12 -11.08 -14.14
CA GLY A 500 10.41 -11.04 -14.82
C GLY A 500 11.40 -10.03 -14.25
N MET A 501 12.65 -10.45 -14.11
CA MET A 501 13.72 -9.66 -13.50
C MET A 501 14.20 -8.54 -14.43
N GLU A 502 14.12 -7.28 -13.99
CA GLU A 502 14.70 -6.16 -14.72
C GLU A 502 16.24 -6.17 -14.65
N ILE A 503 16.90 -6.16 -15.82
CA ILE A 503 18.36 -6.12 -15.98
C ILE A 503 18.83 -4.68 -16.27
N VAL A 504 19.94 -4.27 -15.66
CA VAL A 504 20.62 -3.00 -15.96
C VAL A 504 21.75 -3.23 -16.97
N MET A 505 21.45 -3.02 -18.26
CA MET A 505 22.40 -3.13 -19.36
C MET A 505 23.44 -1.99 -19.34
N PRO A 506 24.61 -2.15 -19.98
CA PRO A 506 25.59 -1.06 -20.14
C PRO A 506 25.03 0.24 -20.73
N GLU A 507 24.11 0.16 -21.70
CA GLU A 507 23.43 1.34 -22.27
C GLU A 507 22.60 2.11 -21.22
N HIS A 508 22.00 1.42 -20.24
CA HIS A 508 21.25 2.06 -19.15
C HIS A 508 22.20 2.87 -18.25
N ARG A 509 23.40 2.32 -17.97
CA ARG A 509 24.43 2.99 -17.16
C ARG A 509 25.00 4.23 -17.85
N LYS A 510 25.26 4.14 -19.17
CA LYS A 510 25.65 5.27 -20.03
C LYS A 510 24.63 6.41 -19.97
N ASN A 511 23.34 6.08 -19.87
CA ASN A 511 22.24 7.04 -19.73
C ASN A 511 21.82 7.32 -18.26
N GLN A 512 22.71 7.06 -17.29
CA GLN A 512 22.54 7.35 -15.86
C GLN A 512 21.38 6.63 -15.15
N VAL A 513 20.76 5.63 -15.79
CA VAL A 513 19.78 4.72 -15.16
C VAL A 513 20.53 3.74 -14.25
N THR A 514 20.79 4.20 -13.03
CA THR A 514 21.58 3.50 -12.00
C THR A 514 20.74 2.66 -11.03
N THR A 515 19.42 2.80 -11.07
CA THR A 515 18.47 2.04 -10.22
C THR A 515 17.25 1.59 -11.01
N ASN A 516 16.88 0.33 -10.83
CA ASN A 516 15.66 -0.31 -11.33
C ASN A 516 14.99 -1.15 -10.22
N GLU A 517 13.90 -1.89 -10.50
CA GLU A 517 13.16 -2.68 -9.49
C GLU A 517 14.06 -3.64 -8.69
N ASN A 518 15.09 -4.20 -9.32
CA ASN A 518 15.93 -5.27 -8.77
C ASN A 518 17.27 -4.76 -8.20
N SER A 519 17.59 -3.47 -8.36
CA SER A 519 18.89 -2.89 -7.96
C SER A 519 19.19 -2.91 -6.45
N LYS A 520 18.17 -3.20 -5.61
CA LYS A 520 18.30 -3.39 -4.16
C LYS A 520 18.16 -4.86 -3.72
N ALA A 521 17.85 -5.78 -4.64
CA ALA A 521 17.57 -7.17 -4.32
C ALA A 521 18.85 -7.95 -3.96
N ARG A 522 19.23 -7.92 -2.67
CA ARG A 522 20.38 -8.67 -2.14
C ARG A 522 20.25 -10.19 -2.33
N ASN A 523 19.03 -10.70 -2.47
CA ASN A 523 18.73 -12.14 -2.56
C ASN A 523 18.21 -12.52 -3.95
N LEU A 524 19.02 -12.33 -4.99
CA LEU A 524 18.83 -13.04 -6.26
C LEU A 524 19.33 -14.49 -6.14
N ASP A 525 18.85 -15.41 -6.97
CA ASP A 525 19.46 -16.74 -7.15
C ASP A 525 20.65 -16.69 -8.14
N GLU A 526 21.32 -17.83 -8.32
CA GLU A 526 22.54 -17.88 -9.13
C GLU A 526 22.27 -17.84 -10.64
N ASP A 527 21.16 -18.40 -11.13
CA ASP A 527 20.74 -18.27 -12.54
C ASP A 527 20.54 -16.78 -12.90
N GLN A 528 19.89 -16.03 -12.01
CA GLN A 528 19.66 -14.59 -12.14
C GLN A 528 20.93 -13.74 -12.02
N LYS A 529 21.80 -14.03 -11.05
CA LYS A 529 23.11 -13.36 -10.94
C LYS A 529 23.96 -13.63 -12.16
N ASN A 530 23.89 -14.84 -12.71
CA ASN A 530 24.62 -15.24 -13.90
C ASN A 530 24.16 -14.44 -15.13
N ILE A 531 22.85 -14.35 -15.42
CA ILE A 531 22.38 -13.55 -16.57
C ILE A 531 22.63 -12.04 -16.39
N ILE A 532 22.48 -11.48 -15.18
CA ILE A 532 22.87 -10.08 -14.91
C ILE A 532 24.37 -9.86 -15.15
N ARG A 533 25.22 -10.80 -14.69
CA ARG A 533 26.67 -10.73 -14.90
C ARG A 533 27.00 -10.77 -16.39
N LYS A 534 26.49 -11.77 -17.13
CA LYS A 534 26.68 -11.90 -18.57
C LYS A 534 26.24 -10.62 -19.32
N CYS A 535 25.07 -10.08 -19.00
CA CYS A 535 24.57 -8.83 -19.57
C CYS A 535 25.39 -7.59 -19.24
N ALA A 536 26.00 -7.52 -18.04
CA ALA A 536 26.91 -6.44 -17.67
C ALA A 536 28.29 -6.56 -18.33
N GLU A 537 28.74 -7.79 -18.59
CA GLU A 537 30.01 -8.15 -19.23
C GLU A 537 29.92 -8.19 -20.76
N GLN A 538 28.72 -8.07 -21.34
CA GLN A 538 28.42 -8.22 -22.78
C GLN A 538 28.85 -9.60 -23.34
N ALA A 539 28.76 -10.64 -22.52
CA ALA A 539 29.21 -11.98 -22.84
C ALA A 539 28.47 -12.63 -24.02
N GLU A 540 29.16 -13.54 -24.72
CA GLU A 540 28.58 -14.52 -25.63
C GLU A 540 27.70 -15.51 -24.83
N GLU A 541 26.45 -15.64 -25.26
CA GLU A 541 25.39 -16.44 -24.64
C GLU A 541 24.24 -16.55 -25.65
N ASP A 542 23.81 -17.77 -25.96
CA ASP A 542 22.57 -17.97 -26.71
C ASP A 542 21.36 -17.57 -25.84
N ILE A 543 20.74 -16.44 -26.18
CA ILE A 543 19.52 -15.92 -25.54
C ILE A 543 18.40 -15.79 -26.57
N PHE A 544 17.17 -16.00 -26.12
CA PHE A 544 15.98 -15.63 -26.88
C PHE A 544 15.44 -14.32 -26.33
N VAL A 545 15.07 -13.40 -27.20
CA VAL A 545 14.47 -12.12 -26.82
C VAL A 545 13.16 -11.97 -27.56
N SER A 546 12.12 -11.48 -26.88
CA SER A 546 10.89 -11.03 -27.54
C SER A 546 10.54 -9.63 -27.08
N PHE A 547 9.73 -8.91 -27.86
CA PHE A 547 9.26 -7.59 -27.45
C PHE A 547 8.57 -7.65 -26.09
N LYS A 548 8.88 -6.71 -25.19
CA LYS A 548 8.10 -6.54 -23.97
C LYS A 548 6.91 -5.64 -24.26
N LEU A 549 5.73 -6.24 -24.20
CA LEU A 549 4.45 -5.54 -24.16
C LEU A 549 4.25 -4.82 -22.83
N ASP A 550 3.65 -3.64 -22.89
CA ASP A 550 3.11 -2.91 -21.74
C ASP A 550 1.58 -3.04 -21.82
N GLY A 551 0.95 -3.61 -20.78
CA GLY A 551 -0.43 -4.09 -20.87
C GLY A 551 -0.89 -4.87 -19.65
N SER A 552 -1.89 -5.74 -19.83
CA SER A 552 -2.48 -6.52 -18.75
C SER A 552 -2.27 -8.03 -18.91
N LEU A 553 -1.44 -8.60 -18.02
CA LEU A 553 -1.18 -10.03 -17.91
C LEU A 553 -2.48 -10.77 -17.58
N THR A 554 -3.05 -11.36 -18.63
CA THR A 554 -4.31 -12.07 -18.64
C THR A 554 -4.02 -13.57 -18.64
N GLY A 555 -4.52 -14.28 -17.63
CA GLY A 555 -4.38 -15.73 -17.53
C GLY A 555 -5.63 -16.43 -18.05
N VAL A 556 -5.47 -17.44 -18.89
CA VAL A 556 -6.54 -18.38 -19.24
C VAL A 556 -6.14 -19.76 -18.70
N ILE A 557 -6.93 -20.26 -17.75
CA ILE A 557 -6.67 -21.54 -17.09
C ILE A 557 -7.59 -22.59 -17.70
N LEU A 558 -7.03 -23.71 -18.15
CA LEU A 558 -7.79 -24.86 -18.63
C LEU A 558 -7.70 -25.99 -17.59
N TYR A 559 -8.84 -26.35 -17.00
CA TYR A 559 -8.94 -27.49 -16.09
C TYR A 559 -9.57 -28.69 -16.82
N PRO A 560 -8.88 -29.85 -16.92
CA PRO A 560 -9.47 -31.05 -17.51
C PRO A 560 -10.77 -31.45 -16.80
N ILE A 561 -11.76 -31.98 -17.52
CA ILE A 561 -13.07 -32.34 -16.94
C ILE A 561 -12.96 -33.39 -15.83
N ASP A 562 -12.00 -34.32 -15.92
CA ASP A 562 -11.79 -35.36 -14.90
C ASP A 562 -10.94 -34.88 -13.71
N SER A 563 -10.55 -33.60 -13.66
CA SER A 563 -9.69 -33.05 -12.61
C SER A 563 -10.45 -32.59 -11.36
N TYR A 564 -9.80 -32.72 -10.19
CA TYR A 564 -10.28 -32.14 -8.94
C TYR A 564 -10.48 -30.62 -9.05
N GLN A 565 -9.58 -29.94 -9.78
CA GLN A 565 -9.63 -28.48 -9.94
C GLN A 565 -10.92 -28.03 -10.66
N HIS A 566 -11.38 -28.76 -11.67
CA HIS A 566 -12.66 -28.51 -12.33
C HIS A 566 -13.83 -28.60 -11.34
N GLN A 567 -13.90 -29.68 -10.55
CA GLN A 567 -15.00 -29.93 -9.61
C GLN A 567 -15.14 -28.79 -8.59
N VAL A 568 -14.02 -28.37 -7.99
CA VAL A 568 -14.03 -27.29 -6.99
C VAL A 568 -14.30 -25.91 -7.59
N VAL A 569 -13.80 -25.62 -8.80
CA VAL A 569 -14.11 -24.36 -9.49
C VAL A 569 -15.60 -24.28 -9.84
N GLU A 570 -16.21 -25.38 -10.27
CA GLU A 570 -17.64 -25.42 -10.57
C GLU A 570 -18.51 -25.29 -9.30
N GLU A 571 -18.19 -25.99 -8.21
CA GLU A 571 -18.90 -25.81 -6.93
C GLU A 571 -18.85 -24.36 -6.44
N ALA A 572 -17.65 -23.77 -6.47
CA ALA A 572 -17.40 -22.40 -6.03
C ALA A 572 -18.15 -21.34 -6.84
N LEU A 573 -18.23 -21.52 -8.16
CA LEU A 573 -18.93 -20.61 -9.06
C LEU A 573 -20.45 -20.74 -8.89
N ASN A 574 -20.98 -21.96 -8.78
CA ASN A 574 -22.42 -22.19 -8.63
C ASN A 574 -22.97 -21.58 -7.33
N LYS A 575 -22.21 -21.61 -6.22
CA LYS A 575 -22.58 -20.93 -4.96
C LYS A 575 -22.60 -19.39 -5.06
N LYS A 576 -22.01 -18.79 -6.11
CA LYS A 576 -21.80 -17.32 -6.25
C LYS A 576 -22.36 -16.75 -7.57
N GLN A 577 -23.29 -17.47 -8.20
CA GLN A 577 -23.91 -17.12 -9.48
C GLN A 577 -24.70 -15.80 -9.47
N ASP A 578 -25.00 -15.24 -8.29
CA ASP A 578 -25.70 -13.97 -8.11
C ASP A 578 -24.89 -12.75 -8.58
N LYS A 579 -23.56 -12.87 -8.65
CA LYS A 579 -22.64 -11.76 -8.95
C LYS A 579 -22.18 -11.82 -10.41
N TYR A 580 -22.42 -10.75 -11.16
CA TYR A 580 -22.16 -10.59 -12.60
C TYR A 580 -20.86 -11.24 -13.15
N HIS A 581 -19.72 -11.04 -12.48
CA HIS A 581 -18.42 -11.58 -12.94
C HIS A 581 -18.24 -13.09 -12.68
N PHE A 582 -18.99 -13.68 -11.74
CA PHE A 582 -19.10 -15.13 -11.58
C PHE A 582 -20.04 -15.73 -12.64
N LYS A 583 -21.15 -15.03 -12.96
CA LYS A 583 -22.03 -15.41 -14.08
C LYS A 583 -21.27 -15.46 -15.41
N PHE A 584 -20.44 -14.46 -15.73
CA PHE A 584 -19.59 -14.50 -16.94
C PHE A 584 -18.69 -15.74 -17.00
N ALA A 585 -18.11 -16.16 -15.88
CA ALA A 585 -17.31 -17.39 -15.81
C ALA A 585 -18.19 -18.65 -16.01
N LEU A 586 -19.38 -18.72 -15.41
CA LEU A 586 -20.34 -19.81 -15.62
C LEU A 586 -20.81 -19.90 -17.08
N ASP A 587 -21.15 -18.77 -17.71
CA ASP A 587 -21.56 -18.69 -19.12
C ASP A 587 -20.47 -19.22 -20.06
N LEU A 588 -19.20 -19.09 -19.69
CA LEU A 588 -18.05 -19.60 -20.45
C LEU A 588 -17.88 -21.12 -20.27
N ILE A 589 -18.00 -21.61 -19.03
CA ILE A 589 -17.90 -23.03 -18.67
C ILE A 589 -19.05 -23.84 -19.27
N GLN A 590 -20.29 -23.34 -19.15
CA GLN A 590 -21.48 -23.95 -19.75
C GLN A 590 -21.36 -23.99 -21.27
N TYR A 591 -20.80 -22.96 -21.90
CA TYR A 591 -20.51 -22.98 -23.33
C TYR A 591 -19.47 -24.06 -23.69
N ALA A 592 -18.35 -24.15 -22.98
CA ALA A 592 -17.34 -25.19 -23.22
C ALA A 592 -17.91 -26.61 -23.08
N LYS A 593 -18.73 -26.86 -22.04
CA LYS A 593 -19.45 -28.13 -21.88
C LYS A 593 -20.44 -28.38 -23.01
N SER A 594 -21.15 -27.36 -23.51
CA SER A 594 -22.07 -27.51 -24.65
C SER A 594 -21.38 -27.91 -25.96
N GLN A 595 -20.07 -27.60 -26.10
CA GLN A 595 -19.25 -28.00 -27.25
C GLN A 595 -18.53 -29.35 -27.04
N ASN A 596 -18.78 -30.06 -25.93
CA ASN A 596 -18.14 -31.32 -25.53
C ASN A 596 -16.61 -31.23 -25.45
N LEU A 597 -16.08 -30.11 -24.92
CA LEU A 597 -14.65 -29.95 -24.70
C LEU A 597 -14.18 -30.73 -23.48
N ASN A 598 -12.99 -31.32 -23.55
CA ASN A 598 -12.40 -32.12 -22.47
C ASN A 598 -11.85 -31.28 -21.29
N PHE A 599 -12.12 -29.97 -21.28
CA PHE A 599 -11.68 -29.02 -20.27
C PHE A 599 -12.74 -27.94 -20.03
N ILE A 600 -12.66 -27.28 -18.87
CA ILE A 600 -13.34 -26.01 -18.62
C ILE A 600 -12.33 -24.85 -18.62
N PRO A 601 -12.61 -23.72 -19.30
CA PRO A 601 -11.75 -22.54 -19.30
C PRO A 601 -12.16 -21.53 -18.22
N LEU A 602 -11.17 -20.86 -17.62
CA LEU A 602 -11.37 -19.76 -16.67
C LEU A 602 -10.44 -18.58 -16.99
N ILE A 603 -11.00 -17.40 -17.23
CA ILE A 603 -10.24 -16.17 -17.58
C ILE A 603 -9.98 -15.37 -16.30
N CYS A 604 -8.76 -14.89 -16.10
CA CYS A 604 -8.32 -14.20 -14.88
C CYS A 604 -7.25 -13.13 -15.15
N THR A 605 -6.95 -12.30 -14.14
CA THR A 605 -5.77 -11.40 -14.15
C THR A 605 -4.62 -12.03 -13.36
N GLN A 606 -3.42 -11.42 -13.34
CA GLN A 606 -2.38 -11.75 -12.35
C GLN A 606 -2.92 -11.93 -10.92
N GLY A 607 -3.74 -11.00 -10.43
CA GLY A 607 -4.14 -10.90 -9.02
C GLY A 607 -5.42 -11.63 -8.61
N THR A 608 -6.11 -12.29 -9.54
CA THR A 608 -7.43 -12.92 -9.32
C THR A 608 -7.50 -14.34 -9.86
N LEU A 609 -8.53 -15.11 -9.48
CA LEU A 609 -8.84 -16.40 -10.12
C LEU A 609 -9.90 -16.28 -11.24
N ILE A 610 -10.65 -15.18 -11.24
CA ILE A 610 -11.67 -14.82 -12.25
C ILE A 610 -11.45 -13.38 -12.69
N MET A 611 -11.79 -13.03 -13.93
CA MET A 611 -11.66 -11.66 -14.45
C MET A 611 -12.55 -10.72 -13.62
N PRO A 612 -12.00 -9.68 -12.96
CA PRO A 612 -12.80 -8.71 -12.24
C PRO A 612 -13.50 -7.78 -13.24
N ILE A 613 -14.66 -7.25 -12.86
CA ILE A 613 -15.52 -6.45 -13.76
C ILE A 613 -14.78 -5.25 -14.38
N ASN A 614 -13.88 -4.61 -13.64
CA ASN A 614 -13.10 -3.44 -14.05
C ASN A 614 -11.91 -3.73 -14.99
N MET A 615 -11.75 -4.98 -15.43
CA MET A 615 -10.76 -5.39 -16.44
C MET A 615 -11.42 -6.18 -17.60
N LEU A 616 -12.73 -6.42 -17.53
CA LEU A 616 -13.44 -7.23 -18.52
C LEU A 616 -13.60 -6.49 -19.85
N ASP A 617 -13.91 -5.19 -19.82
CA ASP A 617 -13.96 -4.33 -20.99
C ASP A 617 -12.59 -4.23 -21.70
N TYR A 618 -11.49 -4.16 -20.93
CA TYR A 618 -10.13 -4.17 -21.45
C TYR A 618 -9.79 -5.51 -22.14
N PHE A 619 -10.05 -6.65 -21.48
CA PHE A 619 -9.86 -7.97 -22.09
C PHE A 619 -10.68 -8.14 -23.37
N VAL A 620 -11.98 -7.81 -23.34
CA VAL A 620 -12.89 -7.96 -24.48
C VAL A 620 -12.48 -7.02 -25.62
N THR A 621 -12.04 -5.79 -25.33
CA THR A 621 -11.56 -4.86 -26.36
C THR A 621 -10.25 -5.35 -27.00
N ALA A 622 -9.29 -5.81 -26.19
CA ALA A 622 -8.01 -6.32 -26.68
C ALA A 622 -8.20 -7.53 -27.60
N TYR A 623 -8.96 -8.54 -27.15
CA TYR A 623 -9.28 -9.73 -27.94
C TYR A 623 -10.10 -9.41 -29.19
N ALA A 624 -11.11 -8.54 -29.09
CA ALA A 624 -11.97 -8.21 -30.24
C ALA A 624 -11.17 -7.53 -31.36
N LEU A 625 -10.42 -6.48 -31.02
CA LEU A 625 -9.71 -5.68 -32.02
C LEU A 625 -8.51 -6.42 -32.63
N SER A 626 -7.78 -7.25 -31.86
CA SER A 626 -6.72 -8.11 -32.42
C SER A 626 -7.25 -9.09 -33.47
N HIS A 627 -8.44 -9.64 -33.23
CA HIS A 627 -9.11 -10.57 -34.14
C HIS A 627 -9.92 -9.87 -35.26
N GLY A 628 -9.77 -8.55 -35.43
CA GLY A 628 -10.35 -7.76 -36.52
C GLY A 628 -11.80 -7.29 -36.30
N TYR A 629 -12.37 -7.48 -35.11
CA TYR A 629 -13.76 -7.13 -34.78
C TYR A 629 -13.92 -5.63 -34.48
N ASN A 630 -13.77 -4.80 -35.51
CA ASN A 630 -13.93 -3.34 -35.44
C ASN A 630 -15.36 -2.90 -35.03
N ASP A 631 -16.34 -3.81 -35.06
CA ASP A 631 -17.72 -3.53 -34.62
C ASP A 631 -17.84 -3.33 -33.11
N ILE A 632 -16.85 -3.74 -32.30
CA ILE A 632 -16.87 -3.67 -30.84
C ILE A 632 -17.20 -2.26 -30.29
N ARG A 633 -16.65 -1.21 -30.92
CA ARG A 633 -16.93 0.20 -30.53
C ARG A 633 -18.40 0.59 -30.74
N SER A 634 -19.14 -0.11 -31.61
CA SER A 634 -20.59 0.06 -31.79
C SER A 634 -21.43 -0.82 -30.85
N GLN A 635 -20.92 -1.98 -30.44
CA GLN A 635 -21.63 -2.85 -29.50
C GLN A 635 -21.51 -2.33 -28.06
N ALA A 636 -20.38 -1.71 -27.73
CA ALA A 636 -20.10 -1.12 -26.41
C ALA A 636 -21.00 0.07 -26.03
N SER A 637 -21.73 0.67 -26.98
CA SER A 637 -22.72 1.72 -26.71
C SER A 637 -24.13 1.20 -26.40
N ILE A 638 -24.38 -0.10 -26.61
CA ILE A 638 -25.72 -0.73 -26.45
C ILE A 638 -25.73 -1.94 -25.49
N SER A 639 -24.57 -2.50 -25.16
CA SER A 639 -24.44 -3.71 -24.33
C SER A 639 -23.19 -3.70 -23.46
N ASP A 640 -23.21 -4.51 -22.39
CA ASP A 640 -22.08 -4.68 -21.48
C ASP A 640 -21.00 -5.64 -22.03
N PRO A 641 -19.76 -5.62 -21.49
CA PRO A 641 -18.66 -6.44 -21.99
C PRO A 641 -18.92 -7.96 -21.97
N ALA A 642 -19.58 -8.48 -20.93
CA ALA A 642 -19.90 -9.91 -20.84
C ALA A 642 -20.92 -10.31 -21.92
N GLN A 643 -21.97 -9.51 -22.13
CA GLN A 643 -22.96 -9.76 -23.17
C GLN A 643 -22.30 -9.79 -24.56
N VAL A 644 -21.57 -8.72 -24.92
CA VAL A 644 -20.96 -8.61 -26.25
C VAL A 644 -19.96 -9.75 -26.50
N PHE A 645 -19.15 -10.11 -25.50
CA PHE A 645 -18.26 -11.27 -25.63
C PHE A 645 -19.03 -12.58 -25.81
N ASN A 646 -20.05 -12.84 -24.98
CA ASN A 646 -20.82 -14.08 -25.01
C ASN A 646 -21.59 -14.28 -26.33
N GLU A 647 -22.07 -13.21 -26.95
CA GLU A 647 -22.80 -13.23 -28.22
C GLU A 647 -21.89 -13.28 -29.45
N LYS A 648 -20.83 -12.47 -29.49
CA LYS A 648 -20.05 -12.22 -30.71
C LYS A 648 -18.74 -13.03 -30.78
N TYR A 649 -18.05 -13.17 -29.66
CA TYR A 649 -16.60 -13.48 -29.64
C TYR A 649 -16.27 -14.82 -28.97
N ARG A 650 -17.03 -15.22 -27.95
CA ARG A 650 -16.88 -16.45 -27.17
C ARG A 650 -16.68 -17.69 -28.04
N LYS A 651 -17.46 -17.85 -29.12
CA LYS A 651 -17.34 -19.02 -30.02
C LYS A 651 -15.93 -19.15 -30.62
N LYS A 652 -15.36 -18.06 -31.14
CA LYS A 652 -14.03 -18.09 -31.76
C LYS A 652 -12.95 -18.34 -30.70
N PHE A 653 -13.00 -17.61 -29.58
CA PHE A 653 -12.07 -17.76 -28.46
C PHE A 653 -12.02 -19.21 -27.93
N ILE A 654 -13.18 -19.83 -27.75
CA ILE A 654 -13.30 -21.20 -27.25
C ILE A 654 -12.75 -22.23 -28.26
N LEU A 655 -12.94 -22.03 -29.57
CA LEU A 655 -12.33 -22.89 -30.60
C LEU A 655 -10.81 -22.75 -30.61
N GLN A 656 -10.27 -21.53 -30.50
CA GLN A 656 -8.81 -21.30 -30.43
C GLN A 656 -8.18 -21.96 -29.20
N LEU A 657 -8.86 -21.97 -28.05
CA LEU A 657 -8.43 -22.69 -26.85
C LEU A 657 -8.51 -24.21 -27.00
N ASP A 658 -9.49 -24.72 -27.73
CA ASP A 658 -9.62 -26.15 -28.04
C ASP A 658 -8.54 -26.62 -29.02
N ASP A 659 -8.25 -25.86 -30.07
CA ASP A 659 -7.15 -26.13 -31.00
C ASP A 659 -5.77 -26.05 -30.30
N LEU A 660 -5.58 -25.09 -29.38
CA LEU A 660 -4.42 -25.01 -28.49
C LEU A 660 -4.29 -26.27 -27.62
N TYR A 661 -5.35 -26.63 -26.91
CA TYR A 661 -5.38 -27.78 -26.00
C TYR A 661 -5.17 -29.10 -26.77
N LYS A 662 -5.77 -29.26 -27.95
CA LYS A 662 -5.57 -30.42 -28.84
C LYS A 662 -4.14 -30.51 -29.37
N ALA A 663 -3.46 -29.38 -29.57
CA ALA A 663 -2.07 -29.32 -29.99
C ALA A 663 -1.06 -29.68 -28.88
N CYS A 664 -1.46 -29.71 -27.60
CA CYS A 664 -0.62 -30.17 -26.49
C CYS A 664 -0.45 -31.71 -26.49
N PRO A 665 0.72 -32.24 -26.06
CA PRO A 665 0.93 -33.67 -25.79
C PRO A 665 -0.14 -34.26 -24.85
N GLU A 666 -0.57 -35.52 -25.08
CA GLU A 666 -1.71 -36.10 -24.37
C GLU A 666 -1.53 -36.13 -22.85
N HIS A 667 -0.34 -36.43 -22.34
CA HIS A 667 -0.10 -36.45 -20.89
C HIS A 667 -0.25 -35.07 -20.28
N LEU A 668 0.22 -34.01 -20.94
CA LEU A 668 0.03 -32.62 -20.50
C LEU A 668 -1.43 -32.17 -20.55
N ARG A 669 -2.28 -32.80 -21.39
CA ARG A 669 -3.74 -32.56 -21.39
C ARG A 669 -4.46 -33.11 -20.16
N LYS A 670 -3.81 -33.93 -19.34
CA LYS A 670 -4.38 -34.45 -18.08
C LYS A 670 -4.09 -33.54 -16.88
N GLU A 671 -3.28 -32.50 -17.10
CA GLU A 671 -2.83 -31.52 -16.09
C GLU A 671 -3.54 -30.17 -16.28
N ALA A 672 -3.60 -29.35 -15.23
CA ALA A 672 -4.14 -27.99 -15.34
C ALA A 672 -3.16 -27.06 -16.08
N MET A 673 -3.58 -26.48 -17.20
CA MET A 673 -2.77 -25.55 -17.99
C MET A 673 -3.08 -24.10 -17.63
N CYS A 674 -2.06 -23.29 -17.37
CA CYS A 674 -2.19 -21.85 -17.15
C CYS A 674 -1.53 -21.09 -18.31
N ILE A 675 -2.34 -20.71 -19.30
CA ILE A 675 -1.90 -19.94 -20.47
C ILE A 675 -1.75 -18.48 -20.04
N SER A 676 -0.61 -17.87 -20.34
CA SER A 676 -0.34 -16.46 -20.07
C SER A 676 -0.41 -15.65 -21.37
N PHE A 677 -1.25 -14.63 -21.40
CA PHE A 677 -1.35 -13.64 -22.47
C PHE A 677 -1.02 -12.24 -21.94
N GLU A 678 -0.49 -11.35 -22.79
CA GLU A 678 -0.59 -9.92 -22.51
C GLU A 678 -1.72 -9.35 -23.38
N ALA A 679 -2.71 -8.74 -22.74
CA ALA A 679 -3.73 -7.95 -23.42
C ALA A 679 -3.23 -6.51 -23.55
N VAL A 680 -3.36 -5.90 -24.73
CA VAL A 680 -3.09 -4.47 -24.94
C VAL A 680 -4.25 -3.85 -25.72
N CYS A 681 -4.74 -2.69 -25.25
CA CYS A 681 -5.71 -1.88 -25.98
C CYS A 681 -5.02 -0.72 -26.72
N GLU A 682 -5.47 -0.45 -27.95
CA GLU A 682 -5.08 0.71 -28.75
C GLU A 682 -5.15 2.02 -27.93
N ASN A 683 -4.04 2.77 -27.88
CA ASN A 683 -3.91 3.99 -27.07
C ASN A 683 -4.37 3.82 -25.60
N SER A 684 -4.16 2.63 -25.00
CA SER A 684 -4.56 2.30 -23.63
C SER A 684 -6.06 2.48 -23.35
N THR A 685 -6.91 2.42 -24.38
CA THR A 685 -8.33 2.82 -24.34
C THR A 685 -9.26 1.67 -24.74
N THR A 686 -10.22 1.32 -23.87
CA THR A 686 -11.22 0.28 -24.11
C THR A 686 -12.38 0.78 -24.99
N ALA A 687 -13.16 -0.14 -25.57
CA ALA A 687 -14.31 0.20 -26.40
C ALA A 687 -15.46 0.86 -25.62
N TRP A 688 -15.47 0.75 -24.27
CA TRP A 688 -16.47 1.37 -23.39
C TRP A 688 -16.07 2.78 -22.90
N HIS A 689 -14.94 3.32 -23.36
CA HIS A 689 -14.52 4.68 -23.03
C HIS A 689 -15.57 5.73 -23.44
N ASN A 690 -16.05 6.51 -22.47
CA ASN A 690 -17.11 7.53 -22.59
C ASN A 690 -18.51 7.03 -23.00
N THR A 691 -18.82 5.73 -22.95
CA THR A 691 -20.19 5.25 -23.25
C THR A 691 -21.19 5.60 -22.15
N CYS A 692 -22.50 5.56 -22.44
CA CYS A 692 -23.55 5.78 -21.44
C CYS A 692 -23.58 4.68 -20.35
N PHE A 693 -23.25 3.44 -20.72
CA PHE A 693 -23.24 2.29 -19.80
C PHE A 693 -22.33 2.47 -18.57
N THR A 694 -21.31 3.35 -18.63
CA THR A 694 -20.46 3.65 -17.45
C THR A 694 -21.11 4.58 -16.43
N LYS A 695 -22.31 5.11 -16.70
CA LYS A 695 -23.03 6.09 -15.86
C LYS A 695 -24.28 5.53 -15.18
N ASP A 696 -24.98 4.63 -15.87
CA ASP A 696 -26.33 4.18 -15.48
C ASP A 696 -26.32 2.86 -14.67
N LEU A 697 -25.16 2.21 -14.52
CA LEU A 697 -25.00 1.09 -13.59
C LEU A 697 -24.92 1.60 -12.14
N GLU A 698 -25.75 1.07 -11.25
CA GLU A 698 -25.73 1.37 -9.80
C GLU A 698 -24.38 1.03 -9.13
N PHE A 699 -23.50 0.32 -9.83
CA PHE A 699 -22.07 0.21 -9.53
C PHE A 699 -21.33 1.53 -9.74
N ASN A 700 -21.73 2.58 -9.02
CA ASN A 700 -20.98 3.83 -8.80
C ASN A 700 -19.69 3.62 -7.98
N ILE A 701 -19.23 2.36 -7.83
CA ILE A 701 -17.95 1.99 -7.26
C ILE A 701 -16.87 2.28 -8.30
N GLU A 702 -16.45 3.55 -8.35
CA GLU A 702 -15.17 4.00 -8.89
C GLU A 702 -14.73 3.27 -10.17
N ALA A 703 -15.44 3.52 -11.28
CA ALA A 703 -14.91 3.33 -12.63
C ALA A 703 -13.77 4.34 -12.90
N LYS A 704 -12.71 4.26 -12.09
CA LYS A 704 -11.62 5.22 -11.86
C LYS A 704 -10.97 5.76 -13.14
N TYR A 705 -11.07 4.96 -14.19
CA TYR A 705 -10.39 5.11 -15.47
C TYR A 705 -11.33 5.42 -16.63
N ASN A 706 -12.66 5.22 -16.48
CA ASN A 706 -13.65 5.44 -17.56
C ASN A 706 -13.19 4.81 -18.91
N GLY A 707 -12.59 3.61 -18.87
CA GLY A 707 -12.05 2.92 -20.05
C GLY A 707 -10.72 3.45 -20.61
N TYR A 708 -10.02 4.39 -19.97
CA TYR A 708 -8.65 4.80 -20.33
C TYR A 708 -7.67 4.49 -19.19
N HIS A 709 -6.61 3.74 -19.48
CA HIS A 709 -5.66 3.21 -18.50
C HIS A 709 -4.35 4.01 -18.45
N PRO A 710 -4.24 5.10 -17.65
CA PRO A 710 -3.03 5.91 -17.53
C PRO A 710 -1.88 5.20 -16.81
N GLU A 711 -2.11 4.02 -16.22
CA GLU A 711 -1.06 3.21 -15.59
C GLU A 711 -0.09 2.56 -16.59
N LEU A 712 -0.39 2.61 -17.90
CA LEU A 712 0.45 2.09 -18.97
C LEU A 712 1.38 3.18 -19.51
N GLY A 713 2.68 2.92 -19.52
CA GLY A 713 3.71 3.85 -19.97
C GLY A 713 3.86 3.91 -21.49
N ILE A 714 3.40 2.88 -22.22
CA ILE A 714 3.45 2.79 -23.68
C ILE A 714 2.04 2.64 -24.29
N ASN A 715 1.66 3.57 -25.17
CA ASN A 715 0.52 3.45 -26.07
C ASN A 715 0.93 2.70 -27.35
N THR A 716 0.21 1.63 -27.69
CA THR A 716 0.29 0.97 -29.00
C THR A 716 -0.69 1.58 -30.01
N SER A 717 -0.32 1.54 -31.29
CA SER A 717 -1.17 1.98 -32.42
C SER A 717 -2.23 0.96 -32.84
N LYS A 718 -2.31 -0.18 -32.14
CA LYS A 718 -3.27 -1.28 -32.32
C LYS A 718 -3.46 -1.99 -30.99
N SER A 719 -4.64 -2.56 -30.78
CA SER A 719 -4.80 -3.60 -29.76
C SER A 719 -4.16 -4.91 -30.20
N CYS A 720 -3.66 -5.69 -29.25
CA CYS A 720 -3.21 -7.07 -29.48
C CYS A 720 -3.61 -7.97 -28.29
N PHE A 721 -3.62 -9.28 -28.51
CA PHE A 721 -3.89 -10.28 -27.47
C PHE A 721 -2.95 -11.46 -27.66
N GLU A 722 -1.71 -11.27 -27.20
CA GLU A 722 -0.57 -12.11 -27.58
C GLU A 722 -0.26 -13.16 -26.52
N ILE A 723 -0.04 -14.41 -26.95
CA ILE A 723 0.34 -15.52 -26.06
C ILE A 723 1.82 -15.38 -25.68
N LEU A 724 2.10 -15.31 -24.38
CA LEU A 724 3.45 -15.28 -23.83
C LEU A 724 4.00 -16.69 -23.60
N GLY A 725 3.12 -17.65 -23.31
CA GLY A 725 3.48 -19.05 -23.08
C GLY A 725 2.46 -19.80 -22.23
N ILE A 726 2.79 -21.04 -21.89
CA ILE A 726 1.94 -21.94 -21.09
C ILE A 726 2.72 -22.46 -19.88
N THR A 727 2.12 -22.39 -18.70
CA THR A 727 2.59 -23.10 -17.50
C THR A 727 1.80 -24.39 -17.34
N PHE A 728 2.49 -25.53 -17.36
CA PHE A 728 1.91 -26.85 -17.12
C PHE A 728 2.12 -27.25 -15.65
N ASN A 729 1.04 -27.45 -14.89
CA ASN A 729 1.12 -27.85 -13.49
C ASN A 729 1.20 -29.38 -13.38
N VAL A 730 2.34 -29.96 -13.75
CA VAL A 730 2.52 -31.42 -13.88
C VAL A 730 2.76 -32.07 -12.51
N GLY A 731 1.77 -32.83 -12.03
CA GLY A 731 1.85 -33.58 -10.77
C GLY A 731 2.05 -32.69 -9.53
N GLU A 732 2.92 -33.12 -8.61
CA GLU A 732 3.20 -32.38 -7.35
C GLU A 732 4.22 -31.24 -7.53
N GLU A 733 4.73 -30.99 -8.75
CA GLU A 733 5.68 -29.92 -9.03
C GLU A 733 5.01 -28.64 -9.56
N SER A 734 5.43 -27.51 -9.01
CA SER A 734 4.78 -26.22 -9.25
C SER A 734 5.16 -25.61 -10.60
N GLY A 735 4.41 -25.95 -11.65
CA GLY A 735 4.30 -25.16 -12.88
C GLY A 735 5.56 -25.05 -13.74
N SER A 736 5.75 -26.00 -14.65
CA SER A 736 6.75 -25.89 -15.72
C SER A 736 6.27 -24.91 -16.80
N TYR A 737 6.83 -23.71 -16.80
CA TYR A 737 6.57 -22.69 -17.83
C TYR A 737 7.35 -22.98 -19.12
N ARG A 738 6.70 -22.75 -20.25
CA ARG A 738 7.25 -22.81 -21.61
C ARG A 738 6.81 -21.54 -22.35
N ALA A 739 7.78 -20.74 -22.77
CA ALA A 739 7.53 -19.51 -23.52
C ALA A 739 7.01 -19.81 -24.94
N HIS A 740 6.30 -18.84 -25.52
CA HIS A 740 5.67 -18.93 -26.84
C HIS A 740 6.56 -19.56 -27.94
N PHE A 741 7.79 -19.07 -28.09
CA PHE A 741 8.78 -19.59 -29.06
C PHE A 741 9.25 -21.04 -28.81
N GLN A 742 8.97 -21.63 -27.64
CA GLN A 742 9.24 -23.04 -27.33
C GLN A 742 8.07 -23.97 -27.76
N ILE A 743 6.92 -23.39 -28.10
CA ILE A 743 5.69 -24.10 -28.47
C ILE A 743 5.05 -23.56 -29.78
N PRO A 744 5.84 -23.24 -30.84
CA PRO A 744 5.33 -22.51 -32.01
C PRO A 744 4.22 -23.26 -32.75
N ASP A 745 4.29 -24.60 -32.84
CA ASP A 745 3.22 -25.41 -33.42
C ASP A 745 1.89 -25.34 -32.65
N ILE A 746 1.93 -25.05 -31.34
CA ILE A 746 0.74 -24.91 -30.50
C ILE A 746 0.13 -23.51 -30.72
N VAL A 747 0.95 -22.47 -30.68
CA VAL A 747 0.57 -21.08 -31.03
C VAL A 747 -0.08 -21.05 -32.41
N LYS A 748 0.63 -21.54 -33.43
CA LYS A 748 0.21 -21.53 -34.83
C LYS A 748 -1.07 -22.31 -35.12
N LYS A 749 -1.33 -23.42 -34.39
CA LYS A 749 -2.60 -24.17 -34.50
C LYS A 749 -3.76 -23.44 -33.82
N SER A 750 -3.51 -22.82 -32.67
CA SER A 750 -4.52 -22.03 -31.96
C SER A 750 -4.92 -20.74 -32.69
N GLY A 751 -4.05 -20.22 -33.57
CA GLY A 751 -4.28 -18.95 -34.26
C GLY A 751 -4.32 -17.72 -33.34
N PHE A 752 -3.79 -17.81 -32.12
CA PHE A 752 -3.44 -16.64 -31.32
C PHE A 752 -2.17 -15.97 -31.88
N GLU A 753 -2.06 -14.66 -31.69
CA GLU A 753 -0.85 -13.89 -32.00
C GLU A 753 0.24 -14.16 -30.94
N GLU A 754 1.51 -13.99 -31.29
CA GLU A 754 2.63 -14.05 -30.34
C GLU A 754 3.62 -12.88 -30.52
N PRO A 755 4.38 -12.51 -29.48
CA PRO A 755 5.31 -11.39 -29.55
C PRO A 755 6.46 -11.65 -30.51
N GLY A 756 6.78 -10.68 -31.37
CA GLY A 756 7.93 -10.75 -32.29
C GLY A 756 9.23 -11.04 -31.52
N PHE A 757 10.00 -12.02 -31.99
CA PHE A 757 11.14 -12.57 -31.26
C PHE A 757 12.35 -12.91 -32.11
N SER A 758 13.53 -12.90 -31.47
CA SER A 758 14.82 -13.18 -32.09
C SER A 758 15.67 -14.07 -31.19
N ARG A 759 16.58 -14.85 -31.78
CA ARG A 759 17.68 -15.51 -31.06
C ARG A 759 18.95 -14.71 -31.27
N LEU A 760 19.58 -14.30 -30.18
CA LEU A 760 20.84 -13.56 -30.17
C LEU A 760 21.95 -14.45 -29.64
N LYS A 761 23.17 -14.29 -30.17
CA LYS A 761 24.35 -15.08 -29.78
C LYS A 761 25.13 -14.46 -28.63
N SER A 762 24.80 -13.22 -28.26
CA SER A 762 25.42 -12.52 -27.16
C SER A 762 24.47 -11.54 -26.48
N THR A 763 24.76 -11.25 -25.23
CA THR A 763 24.11 -10.16 -24.49
C THR A 763 24.56 -8.77 -24.98
N LYS A 764 25.67 -8.70 -25.75
CA LYS A 764 26.10 -7.51 -26.49
C LYS A 764 25.08 -7.13 -27.56
N ASP A 765 24.58 -8.11 -28.31
CA ASP A 765 23.58 -7.89 -29.36
C ASP A 765 22.29 -7.30 -28.78
N LEU A 766 21.86 -7.79 -27.60
CA LEU A 766 20.73 -7.23 -26.84
C LEU A 766 20.99 -5.77 -26.43
N ASN A 767 22.21 -5.43 -25.97
CA ASN A 767 22.55 -4.04 -25.66
C ASN A 767 22.50 -3.15 -26.92
N CYS A 768 22.93 -3.65 -28.07
CA CYS A 768 22.82 -2.93 -29.35
C CYS A 768 21.36 -2.79 -29.81
N MET A 769 20.53 -3.82 -29.62
CA MET A 769 19.10 -3.81 -29.95
C MET A 769 18.33 -2.81 -29.09
N LEU A 770 18.65 -2.71 -27.80
CA LEU A 770 18.15 -1.64 -26.92
C LEU A 770 18.63 -0.25 -27.34
N GLY A 771 19.91 -0.12 -27.69
CA GLY A 771 20.46 1.14 -28.21
C GLY A 771 19.70 1.63 -29.45
N SER A 772 19.35 0.73 -30.37
CA SER A 772 18.54 1.09 -31.54
C SER A 772 17.05 1.28 -31.27
N LEU A 773 16.50 0.71 -30.20
CA LEU A 773 15.16 1.08 -29.73
C LEU A 773 15.14 2.52 -29.18
N SER A 774 16.23 2.94 -28.50
CA SER A 774 16.44 4.34 -28.11
C SER A 774 16.60 5.23 -29.35
N GLU A 775 17.43 4.84 -30.34
CA GLU A 775 17.60 5.59 -31.61
C GLU A 775 16.26 5.78 -32.34
N LEU A 776 15.38 4.78 -32.33
CA LEU A 776 14.04 4.85 -32.90
C LEU A 776 13.13 5.82 -32.14
N LEU A 777 13.16 5.79 -30.80
CA LEU A 777 12.40 6.74 -29.96
C LEU A 777 12.91 8.18 -30.07
N GLU A 778 14.15 8.39 -30.52
CA GLU A 778 14.75 9.68 -30.85
C GLU A 778 14.57 10.10 -32.34
N ASP A 779 13.76 9.37 -33.13
CA ASP A 779 13.59 9.54 -34.59
C ASP A 779 14.89 9.44 -35.44
N LYS A 780 15.96 8.82 -34.92
CA LYS A 780 17.26 8.67 -35.62
C LYS A 780 17.27 7.53 -36.64
N ILE A 781 16.40 6.54 -36.45
CA ILE A 781 16.12 5.42 -37.37
C ILE A 781 14.61 5.21 -37.47
N THR A 782 14.11 4.51 -38.49
CA THR A 782 12.70 4.16 -38.63
C THR A 782 12.38 2.75 -38.09
N GLU A 783 11.08 2.45 -37.87
CA GLU A 783 10.62 1.10 -37.51
C GLU A 783 11.14 0.03 -38.50
N ARG A 784 11.26 0.41 -39.78
CA ARG A 784 11.83 -0.44 -40.84
C ARG A 784 13.31 -0.69 -40.64
N ASP A 785 14.12 0.35 -40.43
CA ASP A 785 15.56 0.20 -40.23
C ASP A 785 15.87 -0.67 -39.00
N PHE A 786 15.01 -0.61 -37.99
CA PHE A 786 15.08 -1.50 -36.83
C PHE A 786 14.86 -2.97 -37.23
N PHE A 787 13.79 -3.29 -37.99
CA PHE A 787 13.52 -4.67 -38.42
C PHE A 787 14.50 -5.20 -39.49
N ASP A 788 14.96 -4.35 -40.42
CA ASP A 788 15.98 -4.70 -41.41
C ASP A 788 17.34 -5.01 -40.73
N LYS A 789 17.58 -4.48 -39.52
CA LYS A 789 18.76 -4.75 -38.66
C LYS A 789 18.55 -5.91 -37.67
N TYR A 790 17.34 -6.09 -37.16
CA TYR A 790 16.95 -7.11 -36.18
C TYR A 790 15.69 -7.89 -36.65
N PRO A 791 15.83 -8.80 -37.63
CA PRO A 791 14.69 -9.54 -38.15
C PRO A 791 14.11 -10.53 -37.11
N SER A 792 12.78 -10.54 -37.00
CA SER A 792 12.03 -11.54 -36.22
C SER A 792 12.13 -12.92 -36.87
N LEU A 793 12.26 -13.97 -36.07
CA LEU A 793 12.29 -15.36 -36.55
C LEU A 793 10.93 -15.80 -37.11
N GLU A 794 9.85 -15.40 -36.44
CA GLU A 794 8.50 -15.40 -37.00
C GLU A 794 8.27 -14.06 -37.73
N MET A 795 8.42 -14.05 -39.06
CA MET A 795 8.01 -12.92 -39.92
C MET A 795 6.50 -12.94 -40.18
N ASN A 796 5.69 -12.90 -39.12
CA ASN A 796 4.27 -12.58 -39.24
C ASN A 796 4.11 -11.14 -39.74
N LYS A 797 3.15 -10.92 -40.66
CA LYS A 797 2.98 -9.66 -41.41
C LYS A 797 2.56 -8.44 -40.57
N HIS A 798 2.55 -8.57 -39.25
CA HIS A 798 1.90 -7.65 -38.32
C HIS A 798 2.79 -7.30 -37.11
N SER A 799 4.12 -7.47 -37.20
CA SER A 799 5.07 -7.17 -36.12
C SER A 799 4.95 -5.73 -35.61
N ILE A 800 4.30 -5.57 -34.45
CA ILE A 800 4.25 -4.32 -33.69
C ILE A 800 5.59 -4.17 -32.95
N ILE A 801 6.16 -2.95 -32.95
CA ILE A 801 7.26 -2.61 -32.05
C ILE A 801 6.65 -2.21 -30.70
N HIS A 802 7.03 -2.91 -29.63
CA HIS A 802 6.65 -2.55 -28.28
C HIS A 802 7.80 -1.79 -27.60
N TYR A 803 7.55 -0.50 -27.39
CA TYR A 803 8.59 0.49 -27.10
C TYR A 803 9.13 0.47 -25.65
N GLU A 804 8.56 -0.35 -24.77
CA GLU A 804 9.09 -0.56 -23.43
C GLU A 804 10.43 -1.30 -23.44
N GLY A 805 10.69 -2.19 -24.42
CA GLY A 805 11.94 -2.95 -24.50
C GLY A 805 11.72 -4.42 -24.80
N PHE A 806 12.49 -5.29 -24.14
CA PHE A 806 12.52 -6.73 -24.42
C PHE A 806 12.32 -7.58 -23.18
N VAL A 807 11.63 -8.70 -23.35
CA VAL A 807 11.78 -9.88 -22.50
C VAL A 807 13.04 -10.61 -22.93
N VAL A 808 13.80 -11.13 -21.97
CA VAL A 808 15.03 -11.89 -22.19
C VAL A 808 14.86 -13.27 -21.54
N TYR A 809 15.05 -14.32 -22.33
CA TYR A 809 14.97 -15.70 -21.92
C TYR A 809 16.31 -16.39 -22.09
N ASN A 810 16.78 -17.06 -21.05
CA ASN A 810 17.91 -18.00 -21.10
C ASN A 810 17.54 -19.31 -20.42
N LYS A 811 18.12 -20.43 -20.88
CA LYS A 811 17.93 -21.76 -20.29
C LYS A 811 18.36 -21.75 -18.82
N LYS A 812 17.55 -22.31 -17.91
CA LYS A 812 17.93 -22.59 -16.51
C LYS A 812 18.94 -23.73 -16.47
N LEU A 813 20.00 -23.60 -15.67
CA LEU A 813 21.13 -24.55 -15.68
C LEU A 813 20.71 -26.01 -15.42
N ASN A 814 19.68 -26.21 -14.60
CA ASN A 814 19.12 -27.52 -14.26
C ASN A 814 17.64 -27.62 -14.72
N SER A 815 17.36 -27.28 -15.98
CA SER A 815 16.04 -27.42 -16.59
C SER A 815 15.56 -28.88 -16.65
N LYS A 816 14.27 -29.13 -16.41
CA LYS A 816 13.61 -30.42 -16.66
C LYS A 816 12.90 -30.42 -18.02
N GLU A 817 13.00 -31.53 -18.75
CA GLU A 817 12.11 -31.85 -19.87
C GLU A 817 10.72 -32.25 -19.33
N ILE A 818 9.63 -31.88 -20.02
CA ILE A 818 8.25 -32.30 -19.68
C ILE A 818 7.58 -33.14 -20.79
N GLY A 819 8.31 -33.48 -21.85
CA GLY A 819 7.80 -34.25 -22.99
C GLY A 819 7.11 -33.40 -24.05
N LEU A 820 7.62 -32.19 -24.32
CA LEU A 820 7.24 -31.45 -25.53
C LEU A 820 7.72 -32.17 -26.80
N PHE A 821 7.04 -31.93 -27.92
CA PHE A 821 7.39 -32.51 -29.22
C PHE A 821 8.77 -32.08 -29.74
N VAL A 822 9.23 -30.87 -29.39
CA VAL A 822 10.50 -30.30 -29.86
C VAL A 822 11.54 -30.34 -28.74
N LYS A 823 12.27 -31.46 -28.63
CA LYS A 823 13.22 -31.73 -27.53
C LYS A 823 14.23 -30.62 -27.28
N ASP A 824 14.80 -30.04 -28.34
CA ASP A 824 15.81 -28.98 -28.22
C ASP A 824 15.29 -27.72 -27.50
N PHE A 825 13.97 -27.54 -27.46
CA PHE A 825 13.28 -26.44 -26.78
C PHE A 825 12.57 -26.86 -25.49
N ASP A 826 12.63 -28.14 -25.08
CA ASP A 826 11.96 -28.61 -23.86
C ASP A 826 12.81 -28.35 -22.60
N PHE A 827 12.87 -27.08 -22.20
CA PHE A 827 13.61 -26.66 -21.02
C PHE A 827 12.95 -25.48 -20.30
N ASP A 828 13.11 -25.41 -18.98
CA ASP A 828 12.70 -24.25 -18.20
C ASP A 828 13.56 -23.03 -18.54
N VAL A 829 12.90 -21.91 -18.83
CA VAL A 829 13.53 -20.60 -19.07
C VAL A 829 13.55 -19.74 -17.81
N ASN A 830 14.58 -18.91 -17.65
CA ASN A 830 14.53 -17.73 -16.80
C ASN A 830 13.77 -16.62 -17.53
N TYR A 831 12.78 -16.00 -16.89
CA TYR A 831 12.09 -14.84 -17.45
C TYR A 831 12.70 -13.54 -16.91
N SER A 832 13.40 -12.80 -17.77
CA SER A 832 14.02 -11.50 -17.48
C SER A 832 13.49 -10.40 -18.40
N LYS A 833 13.79 -9.15 -18.09
CA LYS A 833 13.32 -7.95 -18.79
C LYS A 833 14.46 -6.94 -18.93
N ALA A 834 14.60 -6.32 -20.09
CA ALA A 834 15.48 -5.18 -20.30
C ALA A 834 14.66 -4.08 -20.99
N LYS A 835 14.36 -3.01 -20.24
CA LYS A 835 13.53 -1.90 -20.72
C LYS A 835 14.37 -0.81 -21.38
N SER A 836 13.80 -0.07 -22.32
CA SER A 836 14.43 1.09 -22.94
C SER A 836 14.78 2.16 -21.89
N THR A 837 15.86 2.90 -22.15
CA THR A 837 16.27 4.06 -21.35
C THR A 837 15.13 5.07 -21.25
N GLU A 838 14.37 5.21 -22.33
CA GLU A 838 13.30 6.17 -22.53
C GLU A 838 12.06 5.79 -21.70
N TYR A 839 11.72 4.50 -21.62
CA TYR A 839 10.69 4.02 -20.69
C TYR A 839 11.00 4.44 -19.25
N TYR A 840 12.23 4.22 -18.75
CA TYR A 840 12.59 4.65 -17.40
C TYR A 840 12.47 6.17 -17.17
N LYS A 841 12.59 6.98 -18.24
CA LYS A 841 12.44 8.44 -18.19
C LYS A 841 10.99 8.93 -18.34
N GLY A 842 10.13 8.15 -19.01
CA GLY A 842 8.79 8.55 -19.48
C GLY A 842 7.60 7.74 -18.96
N HIS A 843 7.80 6.61 -18.24
CA HIS A 843 6.71 5.86 -17.60
C HIS A 843 6.16 6.52 -16.31
N GLY A 844 6.84 7.57 -15.83
CA GLY A 844 6.50 8.30 -14.61
C GLY A 844 7.34 9.56 -14.51
N PHE A 845 6.76 10.62 -13.96
CA PHE A 845 7.39 11.93 -13.94
C PHE A 845 8.44 12.08 -12.82
N ASP A 846 9.68 12.45 -13.19
CA ASP A 846 10.71 12.99 -12.29
C ASP A 846 11.22 14.32 -12.88
N LYS A 847 11.35 15.36 -12.04
CA LYS A 847 11.93 16.66 -12.42
C LYS A 847 13.29 16.53 -13.13
N LYS A 848 14.04 15.47 -12.85
CA LYS A 848 15.33 15.16 -13.48
C LYS A 848 15.19 14.73 -14.95
N THR A 849 14.09 14.08 -15.35
CA THR A 849 13.93 13.50 -16.70
C THR A 849 13.35 14.49 -17.71
N VAL A 850 12.78 15.62 -17.27
CA VAL A 850 12.21 16.66 -18.15
C VAL A 850 13.12 17.06 -19.32
N LYS A 851 14.40 17.32 -19.05
CA LYS A 851 15.35 17.72 -20.10
C LYS A 851 15.65 16.63 -21.12
N ASP A 852 15.26 15.39 -20.85
CA ASP A 852 15.31 14.28 -21.79
C ASP A 852 13.97 14.05 -22.48
N LEU A 853 12.82 14.20 -21.79
CA LEU A 853 11.48 14.14 -22.41
C LEU A 853 11.33 15.09 -23.62
N LEU A 854 11.98 16.26 -23.55
CA LEU A 854 12.05 17.24 -24.64
C LEU A 854 12.85 16.76 -25.87
N LYS A 855 13.91 15.96 -25.65
CA LYS A 855 14.83 15.49 -26.70
C LYS A 855 14.27 14.32 -27.51
N LEU A 856 13.33 13.58 -26.93
CA LEU A 856 12.74 12.41 -27.58
C LEU A 856 12.00 12.82 -28.87
N GLY A 857 11.92 11.88 -29.82
CA GLY A 857 11.33 12.10 -31.13
C GLY A 857 9.80 12.23 -31.12
N LYS A 858 9.24 12.36 -32.32
CA LYS A 858 7.80 12.22 -32.59
C LYS A 858 7.34 10.77 -32.37
N THR A 859 8.23 9.79 -32.54
CA THR A 859 7.95 8.38 -32.26
C THR A 859 7.63 8.19 -30.78
N ALA A 860 8.48 8.68 -29.87
CA ALA A 860 8.19 8.70 -28.43
C ALA A 860 6.92 9.51 -28.09
N GLU A 861 6.72 10.67 -28.74
CA GLU A 861 5.52 11.50 -28.54
C GLU A 861 4.20 10.83 -28.99
N LYS A 862 4.27 9.90 -29.94
CA LYS A 862 3.14 9.07 -30.38
C LYS A 862 2.86 7.93 -29.39
N VAL A 863 3.91 7.31 -28.85
CA VAL A 863 3.81 6.03 -28.11
C VAL A 863 3.99 6.15 -26.59
N MET A 864 4.27 7.32 -26.04
CA MET A 864 4.44 7.52 -24.59
C MET A 864 3.53 8.66 -24.09
N PRO A 865 2.47 8.39 -23.29
CA PRO A 865 1.50 9.40 -22.85
C PRO A 865 2.16 10.63 -22.21
N LEU A 866 3.08 10.43 -21.26
CA LEU A 866 3.78 11.53 -20.57
C LEU A 866 4.62 12.39 -21.52
N VAL A 867 5.22 11.81 -22.56
CA VAL A 867 6.01 12.58 -23.55
C VAL A 867 5.09 13.45 -24.40
N LYS A 868 3.93 12.91 -24.78
CA LYS A 868 2.87 13.67 -25.48
C LYS A 868 2.37 14.83 -24.62
N GLU A 869 1.90 14.53 -23.40
CA GLU A 869 1.37 15.50 -22.44
C GLU A 869 2.38 16.60 -22.12
N PHE A 870 3.64 16.24 -21.83
CA PHE A 870 4.68 17.20 -21.51
C PHE A 870 5.00 18.13 -22.69
N LYS A 871 5.07 17.60 -23.92
CA LYS A 871 5.33 18.42 -25.11
C LYS A 871 4.12 19.27 -25.51
N GLU A 872 2.90 18.76 -25.41
CA GLU A 872 1.67 19.51 -25.68
C GLU A 872 1.45 20.63 -24.65
N PHE A 873 1.75 20.35 -23.37
CA PHE A 873 1.86 21.37 -22.33
C PHE A 873 2.91 22.42 -22.73
N ASN A 874 4.18 22.04 -22.93
CA ASN A 874 5.25 23.01 -23.19
C ASN A 874 5.02 23.87 -24.44
N ARG A 875 4.46 23.30 -25.52
CA ARG A 875 4.05 24.05 -26.73
C ARG A 875 2.94 25.07 -26.48
N THR A 876 1.97 24.74 -25.62
CA THR A 876 0.85 25.64 -25.31
C THR A 876 1.13 26.56 -24.11
N LEU A 877 2.25 26.36 -23.43
CA LEU A 877 2.53 27.00 -22.14
C LEU A 877 2.88 28.48 -22.25
N GLU A 878 3.74 28.85 -23.21
CA GLU A 878 4.14 30.24 -23.43
C GLU A 878 2.95 31.19 -23.66
N PRO A 879 2.05 30.96 -24.65
CA PRO A 879 0.91 31.85 -24.86
C PRO A 879 -0.05 31.84 -23.67
N LYS A 880 -0.30 30.69 -23.03
CA LYS A 880 -1.13 30.61 -21.81
C LYS A 880 -0.56 31.46 -20.68
N LEU A 881 0.76 31.44 -20.45
CA LEU A 881 1.41 32.25 -19.42
C LEU A 881 1.47 33.73 -19.80
N GLN A 882 1.66 34.06 -21.08
CA GLN A 882 1.56 35.44 -21.57
C GLN A 882 0.14 36.00 -21.38
N GLU A 883 -0.91 35.26 -21.74
CA GLU A 883 -2.31 35.63 -21.50
C GLU A 883 -2.64 35.81 -20.02
N ILE A 884 -2.23 34.87 -19.15
CA ILE A 884 -2.42 34.99 -17.70
C ILE A 884 -1.70 36.22 -17.16
N CYS A 885 -0.48 36.48 -17.62
CA CYS A 885 0.27 37.65 -17.19
C CYS A 885 -0.33 38.96 -17.71
N LEU A 886 -0.90 38.95 -18.92
CA LEU A 886 -1.61 40.08 -19.50
C LEU A 886 -2.88 40.40 -18.70
N GLU A 887 -3.76 39.43 -18.45
CA GLU A 887 -4.98 39.65 -17.66
C GLU A 887 -4.68 40.15 -16.24
N ILE A 888 -3.62 39.64 -15.59
CA ILE A 888 -3.18 40.14 -14.27
C ILE A 888 -2.61 41.56 -14.39
N ARG A 889 -1.92 41.90 -15.48
CA ARG A 889 -1.36 43.25 -15.71
C ARG A 889 -2.46 44.26 -16.04
N GLU A 890 -3.42 43.89 -16.88
CA GLU A 890 -4.62 44.67 -17.22
C GLU A 890 -5.45 44.94 -15.97
N TRP A 891 -5.77 43.92 -15.16
CA TRP A 891 -6.50 44.11 -13.89
C TRP A 891 -5.74 45.03 -12.91
N ILE A 892 -4.40 44.94 -12.85
CA ILE A 892 -3.58 45.86 -12.05
C ILE A 892 -3.60 47.28 -12.63
N GLN A 893 -3.70 47.46 -13.94
CA GLN A 893 -3.83 48.76 -14.60
C GLN A 893 -5.22 49.37 -14.40
N GLU A 894 -6.30 48.60 -14.50
CA GLU A 894 -7.67 49.03 -14.15
C GLU A 894 -7.72 49.60 -12.72
N LEU A 895 -7.04 48.96 -11.76
CA LEU A 895 -6.91 49.47 -10.39
C LEU A 895 -6.13 50.80 -10.27
N PHE A 896 -5.34 51.19 -11.27
CA PHE A 896 -4.62 52.46 -11.31
C PHE A 896 -5.36 53.54 -12.11
N GLU A 897 -6.37 53.16 -12.89
CA GLU A 897 -7.27 54.07 -13.62
C GLU A 897 -8.51 54.45 -12.80
N ILE A 898 -8.77 53.76 -11.67
CA ILE A 898 -9.70 54.24 -10.64
C ILE A 898 -9.18 55.56 -10.06
N ASP A 899 -10.00 56.61 -10.12
CA ASP A 899 -9.72 57.91 -9.49
C ASP A 899 -9.43 57.70 -7.98
N PRO A 900 -8.29 58.18 -7.43
CA PRO A 900 -8.00 58.08 -6.00
C PRO A 900 -9.08 58.64 -5.06
N ASN A 901 -9.95 59.53 -5.56
CA ASN A 901 -11.10 60.08 -4.84
C ASN A 901 -12.33 59.16 -4.84
N GLU A 902 -12.40 58.17 -5.74
CA GLU A 902 -13.43 57.13 -5.71
C GLU A 902 -13.04 56.01 -4.73
N ASN A 903 -13.75 55.92 -3.60
CA ASN A 903 -13.55 54.86 -2.58
C ASN A 903 -13.79 53.41 -3.07
N LYS A 904 -14.03 53.17 -4.37
CA LYS A 904 -14.19 51.82 -4.97
C LYS A 904 -13.08 50.86 -4.53
N LEU A 905 -11.83 51.30 -4.45
CA LEU A 905 -10.72 50.44 -4.03
C LEU A 905 -10.79 50.01 -2.54
N LEU A 906 -11.37 50.86 -1.68
CA LEU A 906 -11.68 50.59 -0.29
C LEU A 906 -12.90 49.66 -0.16
N ASP A 907 -13.99 49.98 -0.85
CA ASP A 907 -15.30 49.33 -0.71
C ASP A 907 -15.36 47.94 -1.40
N GLN A 908 -14.84 47.83 -2.63
CA GLN A 908 -14.90 46.62 -3.46
C GLN A 908 -13.93 45.54 -2.96
N TYR A 909 -12.72 45.94 -2.51
CA TYR A 909 -11.63 45.03 -2.14
C TYR A 909 -11.31 45.01 -0.64
N LYS A 910 -12.05 45.77 0.18
CA LYS A 910 -11.98 45.77 1.66
C LYS A 910 -10.58 46.04 2.22
N VAL A 911 -9.79 46.80 1.46
CA VAL A 911 -8.42 47.18 1.83
C VAL A 911 -8.48 48.16 3.00
N LYS A 912 -7.68 47.94 4.05
CA LYS A 912 -7.63 48.90 5.17
C LYS A 912 -7.09 50.25 4.69
N GLU A 913 -7.72 51.35 5.07
CA GLU A 913 -7.36 52.74 4.71
C GLU A 913 -5.84 53.03 4.74
N LYS A 914 -5.14 52.71 5.83
CA LYS A 914 -3.67 52.89 5.94
C LYS A 914 -2.86 52.12 4.88
N MET A 915 -3.39 51.00 4.41
CA MET A 915 -2.82 50.22 3.31
C MET A 915 -3.22 50.79 1.95
N TYR A 916 -4.45 51.29 1.78
CA TYR A 916 -4.87 52.01 0.57
C TYR A 916 -3.97 53.23 0.31
N ILE A 917 -3.73 54.06 1.33
CA ILE A 917 -2.75 55.17 1.28
C ILE A 917 -1.35 54.64 0.91
N SER A 918 -0.90 53.53 1.50
CA SER A 918 0.39 52.90 1.14
C SER A 918 0.41 52.26 -0.26
N ILE A 919 -0.73 52.03 -0.90
CA ILE A 919 -0.81 51.62 -2.30
C ILE A 919 -0.74 52.87 -3.18
N LEU A 920 -1.55 53.90 -2.91
CA LEU A 920 -1.54 55.17 -3.65
C LEU A 920 -0.14 55.79 -3.73
N ASN A 921 0.54 55.95 -2.59
CA ASN A 921 1.91 56.47 -2.54
C ASN A 921 2.89 55.61 -3.37
N LYS A 922 2.61 54.32 -3.55
CA LYS A 922 3.43 53.40 -4.35
C LYS A 922 3.05 53.41 -5.82
N ILE A 923 1.81 53.76 -6.18
CA ILE A 923 1.37 53.98 -7.57
C ILE A 923 2.09 55.22 -8.11
N GLU A 924 2.07 56.31 -7.34
CA GLU A 924 2.78 57.57 -7.65
C GLU A 924 4.29 57.33 -7.86
N ASN A 925 4.92 56.53 -6.99
CA ASN A 925 6.32 56.14 -7.09
C ASN A 925 6.59 54.95 -8.04
N LYS A 926 5.59 54.47 -8.79
CA LYS A 926 5.68 53.35 -9.77
C LYS A 926 6.26 52.04 -9.19
N GLU A 927 6.05 51.79 -7.90
CA GLU A 927 6.49 50.61 -7.16
C GLU A 927 5.63 49.35 -7.44
N TYR A 928 5.32 49.06 -8.71
CA TYR A 928 4.37 48.00 -9.12
C TYR A 928 4.68 46.63 -8.49
N LYS A 929 5.97 46.27 -8.38
CA LYS A 929 6.45 45.05 -7.72
C LYS A 929 6.10 44.97 -6.23
N THR A 930 6.06 46.11 -5.53
CA THR A 930 5.66 46.19 -4.12
C THR A 930 4.14 46.15 -3.98
N ILE A 931 3.42 46.85 -4.87
CA ILE A 931 1.94 46.85 -4.92
C ILE A 931 1.40 45.43 -5.12
N PHE A 932 1.96 44.68 -6.09
CA PHE A 932 1.63 43.26 -6.31
C PHE A 932 1.78 42.44 -5.03
N ARG A 933 2.95 42.53 -4.37
CA ARG A 933 3.25 41.85 -3.11
C ARG A 933 2.36 42.28 -1.93
N MET A 934 1.72 43.44 -2.01
CA MET A 934 0.75 43.93 -1.04
C MET A 934 -0.64 43.32 -1.30
N PHE A 935 -1.16 43.36 -2.54
CA PHE A 935 -2.45 42.75 -2.88
C PHE A 935 -2.48 41.24 -2.61
N LEU A 936 -1.44 40.50 -3.00
CA LEU A 936 -1.33 39.04 -2.81
C LEU A 936 -1.56 38.58 -1.37
N LYS A 937 -1.11 39.37 -0.40
CA LYS A 937 -1.17 39.01 1.03
C LYS A 937 -2.53 39.28 1.67
N ILE A 938 -3.38 40.11 1.06
CA ILE A 938 -4.47 40.80 1.78
C ILE A 938 -5.81 40.79 1.04
N SER A 939 -5.85 40.84 -0.30
CA SER A 939 -7.11 40.67 -1.04
C SER A 939 -7.38 39.20 -1.32
N LYS A 940 -8.58 38.73 -0.94
CA LYS A 940 -9.08 37.40 -1.35
C LYS A 940 -9.45 37.43 -2.83
N GLU A 941 -10.01 38.55 -3.27
CA GLU A 941 -10.54 38.83 -4.59
C GLU A 941 -9.43 38.80 -5.65
N PHE A 942 -8.25 39.34 -5.36
CA PHE A 942 -7.09 39.21 -6.25
C PHE A 942 -6.59 37.76 -6.36
N ASN A 943 -6.59 37.04 -5.24
CA ASN A 943 -6.31 35.60 -5.22
C ASN A 943 -7.44 34.79 -5.92
N ASP A 944 -8.65 35.34 -6.03
CA ASP A 944 -9.74 34.77 -6.82
C ASP A 944 -9.51 35.01 -8.33
N VAL A 945 -9.13 36.22 -8.75
CA VAL A 945 -8.77 36.57 -10.15
C VAL A 945 -7.58 35.74 -10.65
N ILE A 946 -6.49 35.65 -9.88
CA ILE A 946 -5.29 34.87 -10.25
C ILE A 946 -5.64 33.38 -10.47
N ASP A 947 -6.47 32.81 -9.59
CA ASP A 947 -6.97 31.44 -9.73
C ASP A 947 -7.92 31.29 -10.93
N GLU A 948 -8.75 32.29 -11.23
CA GLU A 948 -9.66 32.26 -12.38
C GLU A 948 -8.92 32.33 -13.72
N SER A 949 -8.03 33.32 -13.90
CA SER A 949 -7.17 33.44 -15.10
C SER A 949 -6.36 32.16 -15.34
N PHE A 950 -5.85 31.53 -14.28
CA PHE A 950 -5.13 30.26 -14.36
C PHE A 950 -6.04 29.09 -14.76
N ASN A 951 -7.16 28.87 -14.05
CA ASN A 951 -8.10 27.79 -14.37
C ASN A 951 -8.72 27.94 -15.78
N LYS A 952 -8.86 29.16 -16.29
CA LYS A 952 -9.32 29.45 -17.66
C LYS A 952 -8.38 28.89 -18.74
N ARG A 953 -7.08 28.72 -18.45
CA ARG A 953 -6.07 28.12 -19.38
C ARG A 953 -5.71 26.68 -19.04
N PHE A 954 -5.88 26.30 -17.78
CA PHE A 954 -5.54 24.98 -17.25
C PHE A 954 -6.76 24.32 -16.58
N ILE A 955 -7.85 24.15 -17.35
CA ILE A 955 -9.19 23.75 -16.88
C ILE A 955 -9.17 22.57 -15.89
N PHE A 956 -8.37 21.54 -16.17
CA PHE A 956 -8.23 20.33 -15.33
C PHE A 956 -7.77 20.64 -13.90
N THR A 957 -6.89 21.64 -13.72
CA THR A 957 -6.29 21.99 -12.42
C THR A 957 -7.30 22.40 -11.37
N LYS A 958 -8.49 22.86 -11.79
CA LYS A 958 -9.59 23.28 -10.91
C LYS A 958 -10.14 22.13 -10.05
N LYS A 959 -10.12 20.90 -10.58
CA LYS A 959 -10.74 19.71 -9.96
C LYS A 959 -9.83 19.05 -8.90
N TYR A 960 -8.52 19.08 -9.11
CA TYR A 960 -7.60 18.17 -8.43
C TYR A 960 -6.52 18.83 -7.56
N ILE A 961 -6.13 20.05 -7.91
CA ILE A 961 -5.17 20.86 -7.15
C ILE A 961 -5.96 21.78 -6.22
N ASP A 962 -5.45 22.10 -5.03
CA ASP A 962 -6.08 23.14 -4.22
C ASP A 962 -5.74 24.55 -4.73
N LYS A 963 -6.65 25.50 -4.46
CA LYS A 963 -6.53 26.89 -4.89
C LYS A 963 -5.23 27.56 -4.43
N LYS A 964 -4.78 27.27 -3.19
CA LYS A 964 -3.61 27.93 -2.59
C LYS A 964 -2.33 27.51 -3.32
N ASN A 965 -2.19 26.23 -3.65
CA ASN A 965 -1.03 25.73 -4.38
C ASN A 965 -1.01 26.21 -5.84
N ARG A 966 -2.15 26.25 -6.55
CA ARG A 966 -2.24 26.85 -7.90
C ARG A 966 -1.76 28.30 -7.92
N ILE A 967 -2.26 29.10 -6.97
CA ILE A 967 -1.80 30.48 -6.79
C ILE A 967 -0.30 30.49 -6.52
N GLN A 968 0.18 29.80 -5.48
CA GLN A 968 1.59 29.82 -5.06
C GLN A 968 2.56 29.52 -6.21
N ALA A 969 2.29 28.49 -7.02
CA ALA A 969 3.12 28.15 -8.18
C ALA A 969 3.17 29.29 -9.23
N LEU A 970 2.01 29.89 -9.55
CA LEU A 970 1.94 31.03 -10.46
C LEU A 970 2.61 32.28 -9.87
N LEU A 971 2.56 32.50 -8.55
CA LEU A 971 3.27 33.61 -7.89
C LEU A 971 4.79 33.43 -7.93
N GLU A 972 5.28 32.20 -7.75
CA GLU A 972 6.70 31.87 -7.87
C GLU A 972 7.20 31.99 -9.31
N PHE A 973 6.35 31.71 -10.30
CA PHE A 973 6.62 32.01 -11.70
C PHE A 973 6.69 33.53 -11.95
N ILE A 974 5.64 34.28 -11.60
CA ILE A 974 5.53 35.73 -11.81
C ILE A 974 6.70 36.49 -11.16
N ASN A 975 7.12 36.11 -9.94
CA ASN A 975 8.28 36.73 -9.28
C ASN A 975 9.62 36.49 -10.02
N LYS A 976 9.73 35.49 -10.89
CA LYS A 976 10.97 35.14 -11.62
C LYS A 976 11.00 35.62 -13.09
N ILE A 977 9.90 36.08 -13.68
CA ILE A 977 9.84 36.65 -15.05
C ILE A 977 9.91 38.18 -15.12
N LYS A 978 10.25 38.84 -14.00
CA LYS A 978 10.24 40.30 -13.80
C LYS A 978 8.91 41.06 -14.05
N PHE A 979 7.90 40.50 -14.72
CA PHE A 979 6.47 40.90 -14.86
C PHE A 979 6.12 42.38 -15.20
N PHE A 980 6.68 43.36 -14.49
CA PHE A 980 6.47 44.79 -14.69
C PHE A 980 7.49 45.47 -15.60
N GLU A 981 8.50 44.74 -16.06
CA GLU A 981 9.40 45.17 -17.14
C GLU A 981 8.82 44.70 -18.49
N ASP A 982 8.91 45.52 -19.54
CA ASP A 982 8.27 45.22 -20.83
C ASP A 982 8.94 44.05 -21.59
N ASP A 983 10.09 43.56 -21.11
CA ASP A 983 10.74 42.33 -21.57
C ASP A 983 10.14 41.03 -20.97
N TYR A 984 9.09 41.12 -20.12
CA TYR A 984 8.55 39.94 -19.42
C TYR A 984 8.14 38.80 -20.36
N GLN A 985 7.64 39.11 -21.56
CA GLN A 985 7.27 38.10 -22.57
C GLN A 985 8.48 37.31 -23.09
N ILE A 986 9.62 38.00 -23.28
CA ILE A 986 10.90 37.39 -23.65
C ILE A 986 11.41 36.49 -22.50
N LEU A 987 11.17 36.89 -21.24
CA LEU A 987 11.53 36.10 -20.07
C LEU A 987 10.61 34.88 -19.87
N ILE A 988 9.33 34.95 -20.27
CA ILE A 988 8.44 33.77 -20.36
C ILE A 988 8.97 32.83 -21.45
N ASN A 989 9.15 33.30 -22.68
CA ASN A 989 9.67 32.53 -23.82
C ASN A 989 10.98 31.81 -23.46
N LYS A 990 11.93 32.54 -22.86
CA LYS A 990 13.19 31.99 -22.38
C LYS A 990 13.00 30.88 -21.34
N LYS A 991 12.16 31.09 -20.32
CA LYS A 991 11.94 30.07 -19.28
C LYS A 991 11.26 28.81 -19.81
N VAL A 992 10.32 28.95 -20.76
CA VAL A 992 9.63 27.82 -21.41
C VAL A 992 10.60 27.04 -22.32
N SER A 993 11.42 27.73 -23.11
CA SER A 993 12.41 27.09 -24.00
C SER A 993 13.59 26.45 -23.26
N GLU A 994 14.05 27.04 -22.14
CA GLU A 994 15.09 26.44 -21.28
C GLU A 994 14.56 25.35 -20.33
N CYS A 995 13.22 25.23 -20.23
CA CYS A 995 12.47 24.53 -19.17
C CYS A 995 13.08 24.78 -17.78
N ASP A 996 12.98 26.04 -17.35
CA ASP A 996 13.33 26.53 -16.02
C ASP A 996 12.63 25.73 -14.91
N SER A 997 13.17 25.71 -13.68
CA SER A 997 12.58 24.93 -12.61
C SER A 997 11.12 25.29 -12.32
N THR A 998 10.68 26.55 -12.50
CA THR A 998 9.24 26.87 -12.36
C THR A 998 8.35 26.24 -13.41
N ILE A 999 8.87 25.98 -14.62
CA ILE A 999 8.12 25.29 -15.68
C ILE A 999 7.98 23.81 -15.32
N ILE A 1000 9.03 23.22 -14.75
CA ILE A 1000 9.05 21.85 -14.23
C ILE A 1000 8.10 21.70 -13.04
N ASP A 1001 8.16 22.62 -12.07
CA ASP A 1001 7.28 22.66 -10.90
C ASP A 1001 5.82 22.86 -11.31
N LEU A 1002 5.55 23.71 -12.31
CA LEU A 1002 4.21 23.94 -12.84
C LEU A 1002 3.66 22.72 -13.57
N PHE A 1003 4.47 22.01 -14.37
CA PHE A 1003 4.03 20.75 -14.98
C PHE A 1003 3.77 19.68 -13.93
N GLU A 1004 4.67 19.51 -12.94
CA GLU A 1004 4.45 18.56 -11.84
C GLU A 1004 3.11 18.82 -11.15
N MET A 1005 2.82 20.08 -10.85
CA MET A 1005 1.56 20.49 -10.23
C MET A 1005 0.35 20.13 -11.12
N VAL A 1006 0.43 20.35 -12.44
CA VAL A 1006 -0.64 20.01 -13.39
C VAL A 1006 -0.82 18.50 -13.55
N HIS A 1007 0.27 17.75 -13.76
CA HIS A 1007 0.26 16.31 -14.03
C HIS A 1007 -0.03 15.48 -12.78
N SER A 1008 0.42 15.89 -11.59
CA SER A 1008 0.01 15.25 -10.31
C SER A 1008 -1.47 15.46 -9.96
N GLY A 1009 -2.17 16.29 -10.75
CA GLY A 1009 -3.62 16.40 -10.72
C GLY A 1009 -4.36 15.60 -11.79
N LEU A 1010 -3.70 14.98 -12.79
CA LEU A 1010 -4.39 14.22 -13.84
C LEU A 1010 -4.76 12.80 -13.38
#